data_AF-A0A0S8K857-F1
#
_entry.id   AF-A0A0S8K857-F1
#
_cell.length_a   1.000
_cell.length_b   1.000
_cell.length_c   1.000
_cell.angle_alpha   90.00
_cell.angle_beta   90.00
_cell.angle_gamma   90.00
#
_symmetry.space_group_name_H-M   'P 1'
#
loop_
_entity.id
_entity.type
_entity.pdbx_description
1 polymer ?
#
loop_
_entity_poly.entity_id
_entity_poly.type
_entity_poly.pdbx_seq_one_letter_code
_entity_poly.pdbx_strand_id
1 'polypeptide(L)'
;MSTQEQRMAGDAVTPATESVTDARSGSGRALRLVLQWGVPALILVVLGYVLFSRLSPVELAGILSQSAPEWLLVGLLFYALTNIARAVRMVRLLGRPYSRAVHLIPVMFALSLFNNVLPMRTGELSFPYLMQQDGVEWGSSLAALLVSRLFDLLAVCSLFLAAAVAQSSLLSASATGFVAAAVGLIILLFVVLVSLPALPRRLLGFLQARLLGKDVPATGWRTRIALQVEKAANALEVMCSGRVYWPALFHSFLIWLGTYFWFASYLKGVGLPMDIGRVILGASFAVLSKSLPIGSIGGLGAHEAGWTLGFTLLGQEVSTAILGGLAVNLLTLLGSAIFGLGSLGWLALRSGRSLSSYLPRAMRKRSSAQGDRMLPLWQWNRHWLIVVCVSAFVVLGTLYSVVTPLFETPDEVWHYLYVKHIADGGGLPVYQEGVTFPMHQEASQPPLYYLLSGWATAWIDTTDAGIVVRYNPHAAIGVPSAWGNRNVISHTSYENFPYRGTVLAAHLVRFLSVLMGAGTVLCTYAVARRLFPWPGWLAPAAAALNAFLPQFLFISASINNDVLITLLGALTLWLLVCIAQDGPSVARFTALGAVLGLASLSKLNGLVLVPLAVVVLLVLAWKRRQGWAMARWTVWTFATAALVGGWWYVRNLQLYGDPFGLQLMFAVLPPHAERPTGTKLLHLLDGALKSFFGVFGWFNIVMDSWLYVLFEISLLIAILGLLRFLYLRVMRRHWTGLIRVGLLAFWSVVFVVALAAWSQARFPQGRLLFPAMPAIATLLMLGLVQWLPARYARSLIAGLLLALLALASVVPYHYIAPAYARAQPLTATERAAITHPLTVDFGGQVRLLGYDLTDQTLKPGSRLWLVLYWEGLAPMDKDYSVFVHLVDDRGVTIAQRDSYPGAGSDPTRDWKVGWAMRDVCPLDVPAPLLAQGPYRIRVGLYDYASRQRLPVMRSESGLADFVERPVELSLEGESPATLHEVYFDFGGQIVLTGYSVQPIAARPGDTLKLVLRWQALKTLDEDYTVFAHLMREGAQIWGQCDHVPMDGRSPTSSWAAGQIVSDKFDLRISPDAPDDSYELVVGLYESATVTRLSLPNGLDFVVLGKIEVKRE
;
A
#
# COMPACT_ATOMS: atom_id res chain seq x y z
N MET A 1 -76.83 -7.50 35.32
CA MET A 1 -77.60 -8.17 34.25
C MET A 1 -76.60 -8.44 33.12
N SER A 2 -75.89 -9.57 33.15
CA SER A 2 -76.21 -10.85 32.43
C SER A 2 -76.34 -10.60 30.91
N THR A 3 -75.61 -11.23 29.99
CA THR A 3 -75.09 -12.62 29.86
C THR A 3 -74.18 -12.61 28.60
N GLN A 4 -72.93 -13.10 28.63
CA GLN A 4 -72.44 -14.46 28.30
C GLN A 4 -72.51 -14.91 26.82
N GLU A 5 -71.32 -15.21 26.27
CA GLU A 5 -70.94 -16.26 25.28
C GLU A 5 -71.58 -16.35 23.87
N GLN A 6 -70.73 -16.31 22.83
CA GLN A 6 -70.40 -17.50 22.02
C GLN A 6 -69.28 -17.24 20.99
N ARG A 7 -68.24 -18.08 21.06
CA ARG A 7 -67.25 -18.33 20.00
C ARG A 7 -67.89 -19.23 18.94
N MET A 8 -67.73 -18.90 17.66
CA MET A 8 -67.79 -19.87 16.57
C MET A 8 -66.79 -19.52 15.46
N ALA A 9 -66.25 -20.58 14.88
CA ALA A 9 -65.13 -20.64 13.95
C ALA A 9 -65.40 -19.90 12.63
N GLY A 10 -64.39 -19.19 12.14
CA GLY A 10 -64.34 -18.65 10.79
C GLY A 10 -63.27 -19.39 10.01
N ASP A 11 -63.73 -20.24 9.08
CA ASP A 11 -62.90 -21.02 8.16
C ASP A 11 -61.94 -20.14 7.36
N ALA A 12 -60.66 -20.44 7.49
CA ALA A 12 -59.62 -19.89 6.64
C ALA A 12 -59.69 -20.59 5.27
N VAL A 13 -60.32 -19.92 4.30
CA VAL A 13 -60.30 -20.30 2.88
C VAL A 13 -58.86 -20.27 2.38
N THR A 14 -58.27 -21.46 2.25
CA THR A 14 -57.05 -21.73 1.49
C THR A 14 -57.33 -21.54 0.00
N PRO A 15 -56.55 -20.73 -0.75
CA PRO A 15 -56.69 -20.71 -2.19
C PRO A 15 -56.08 -22.00 -2.74
N ALA A 16 -56.95 -22.85 -3.30
CA ALA A 16 -56.60 -24.08 -3.99
C ALA A 16 -55.51 -23.82 -5.04
N THR A 17 -54.40 -24.53 -4.90
CA THR A 17 -53.37 -24.65 -5.92
C THR A 17 -53.93 -25.48 -7.07
N GLU A 18 -54.44 -24.81 -8.10
CA GLU A 18 -54.67 -25.43 -9.40
C GLU A 18 -53.33 -25.82 -10.04
N SER A 19 -53.03 -27.11 -9.97
CA SER A 19 -52.01 -27.77 -10.77
C SER A 19 -52.51 -27.91 -12.21
N VAL A 20 -52.28 -26.88 -13.04
CA VAL A 20 -52.38 -27.03 -14.49
C VAL A 20 -51.06 -27.59 -15.01
N THR A 21 -51.13 -28.83 -15.46
CA THR A 21 -50.13 -29.59 -16.21
C THR A 21 -49.83 -28.91 -17.55
N ASP A 22 -48.75 -28.13 -17.62
CA ASP A 22 -48.32 -27.49 -18.87
C ASP A 22 -47.12 -28.25 -19.49
N ALA A 23 -47.41 -29.45 -20.01
CA ALA A 23 -46.47 -30.35 -20.67
C ALA A 23 -46.19 -29.99 -22.15
N ARG A 24 -46.23 -28.69 -22.52
CA ARG A 24 -45.95 -28.22 -23.90
C ARG A 24 -45.02 -26.99 -23.98
N SER A 25 -43.96 -26.90 -23.15
CA SER A 25 -43.08 -25.71 -23.15
C SER A 25 -41.58 -25.92 -23.45
N GLY A 26 -41.16 -27.11 -23.89
CA GLY A 26 -39.75 -27.40 -24.21
C GLY A 26 -39.20 -26.58 -25.39
N SER A 27 -39.91 -26.57 -26.52
CA SER A 27 -39.48 -25.88 -27.76
C SER A 27 -39.54 -24.35 -27.64
N GLY A 28 -40.57 -23.82 -26.98
CA GLY A 28 -40.73 -22.38 -26.77
C GLY A 28 -39.69 -21.75 -25.84
N ARG A 29 -39.12 -22.53 -24.90
CA ARG A 29 -38.04 -22.06 -24.02
C ARG A 29 -36.71 -21.96 -24.75
N ALA A 30 -36.37 -22.95 -25.56
CA ALA A 30 -35.15 -22.95 -26.37
C ALA A 30 -35.20 -21.83 -27.41
N LEU A 31 -36.31 -21.68 -28.14
CA LEU A 31 -36.48 -20.59 -29.11
C LEU A 31 -36.41 -19.20 -28.46
N ARG A 32 -37.00 -19.02 -27.26
CA ARG A 32 -36.87 -17.77 -26.51
C ARG A 32 -35.45 -17.50 -26.03
N LEU A 33 -34.71 -18.52 -25.58
CA LEU A 33 -33.32 -18.36 -25.16
C LEU A 33 -32.40 -18.04 -26.36
N VAL A 34 -32.62 -18.69 -27.51
CA VAL A 34 -31.90 -18.42 -28.76
C VAL A 34 -32.20 -17.01 -29.28
N LEU A 35 -33.46 -16.57 -29.28
CA LEU A 35 -33.82 -15.22 -29.69
C LEU A 35 -33.32 -14.15 -28.70
N GLN A 36 -33.32 -14.43 -27.38
CA GLN A 36 -32.90 -13.47 -26.36
C GLN A 36 -31.38 -13.33 -26.21
N TRP A 37 -30.62 -14.40 -26.44
CA TRP A 37 -29.18 -14.42 -26.20
C TRP A 37 -28.36 -14.92 -27.38
N GLY A 38 -28.87 -15.89 -28.15
CA GLY A 38 -28.20 -16.42 -29.34
C GLY A 38 -28.04 -15.39 -30.46
N VAL A 39 -29.09 -14.63 -30.78
CA VAL A 39 -29.03 -13.58 -31.81
C VAL A 39 -28.07 -12.45 -31.41
N PRO A 40 -28.13 -11.86 -30.20
CA PRO A 40 -27.12 -10.89 -29.75
C PRO A 40 -25.69 -11.44 -29.71
N ALA A 41 -25.50 -12.69 -29.31
CA ALA A 41 -24.17 -13.31 -29.28
C ALA A 41 -23.62 -13.54 -30.70
N LEU A 42 -24.46 -13.94 -31.66
CA LEU A 42 -24.07 -14.05 -33.06
C LEU A 42 -23.69 -12.69 -33.64
N ILE A 43 -24.48 -11.64 -33.36
CA ILE A 43 -24.16 -10.27 -33.79
C ILE A 43 -22.82 -9.81 -33.16
N LEU A 44 -22.58 -10.11 -31.88
CA LEU A 44 -21.30 -9.82 -31.22
C LEU A 44 -20.13 -10.51 -31.90
N VAL A 45 -20.25 -11.80 -32.23
CA VAL A 45 -19.20 -12.57 -32.89
C VAL A 45 -18.92 -12.03 -34.29
N VAL A 46 -19.97 -11.78 -35.09
CA VAL A 46 -19.82 -11.31 -36.48
C VAL A 46 -19.25 -9.89 -36.52
N LEU A 47 -19.86 -8.94 -35.80
CA LEU A 47 -19.39 -7.55 -35.80
C LEU A 47 -18.05 -7.41 -35.07
N GLY A 48 -17.84 -8.17 -33.99
CA GLY A 48 -16.56 -8.24 -33.28
C GLY A 48 -15.45 -8.75 -34.18
N TYR A 49 -15.66 -9.84 -34.91
CA TYR A 49 -14.68 -10.36 -35.88
C TYR A 49 -14.34 -9.34 -36.97
N VAL A 50 -15.35 -8.66 -37.53
CA VAL A 50 -15.14 -7.62 -38.55
C VAL A 50 -14.35 -6.42 -37.98
N LEU A 51 -14.60 -6.03 -36.73
CA LEU A 51 -13.88 -4.93 -36.09
C LEU A 51 -12.44 -5.31 -35.74
N PHE A 52 -12.24 -6.45 -35.07
CA PHE A 52 -10.91 -6.87 -34.62
C PHE A 52 -10.00 -7.34 -35.76
N SER A 53 -10.55 -7.80 -36.90
CA SER A 53 -9.75 -8.08 -38.10
C SER A 53 -9.17 -6.83 -38.77
N ARG A 54 -9.63 -5.64 -38.39
CA ARG A 54 -9.15 -4.35 -38.92
C ARG A 54 -8.22 -3.59 -37.96
N LEU A 55 -7.91 -4.16 -36.79
CA LEU A 55 -7.10 -3.53 -35.74
C LEU A 55 -5.81 -4.32 -35.52
N SER A 56 -4.65 -3.64 -35.46
CA SER A 56 -3.41 -4.31 -35.06
C SER A 56 -3.32 -4.42 -33.53
N PRO A 57 -2.75 -5.51 -32.97
CA PRO A 57 -2.50 -5.63 -31.54
C PRO A 57 -1.62 -4.50 -30.96
N VAL A 58 -0.73 -3.93 -31.79
CA VAL A 58 0.17 -2.84 -31.41
C VAL A 58 -0.58 -1.52 -31.22
N GLU A 59 -1.53 -1.19 -32.10
CA GLU A 59 -2.38 0.01 -31.96
C GLU A 59 -3.28 -0.05 -30.72
N LEU A 60 -3.81 -1.22 -30.39
CA LEU A 60 -4.58 -1.46 -29.17
C LEU A 60 -3.75 -1.25 -27.90
N ALA A 61 -2.48 -1.68 -27.89
CA ALA A 61 -1.56 -1.44 -26.79
C ALA A 61 -1.09 0.03 -26.69
N GLY A 62 -1.00 0.73 -27.83
CA GLY A 62 -0.70 2.16 -27.91
C GLY A 62 -1.72 3.04 -27.18
N ILE A 63 -3.01 2.70 -27.28
CA ILE A 63 -4.12 3.44 -26.63
C ILE A 63 -3.98 3.49 -25.10
N LEU A 64 -3.54 2.38 -24.48
CA LEU A 64 -3.40 2.32 -23.02
C LEU A 64 -2.11 3.00 -22.55
N SER A 65 -1.03 2.89 -23.33
CA SER A 65 0.29 3.40 -22.97
C SER A 65 0.47 4.91 -23.15
N GLN A 66 -0.33 5.56 -24.01
CA GLN A 66 -0.29 7.03 -24.23
C GLN A 66 -1.47 7.77 -23.59
N SER A 67 -2.20 7.11 -22.67
CA SER A 67 -3.38 7.71 -22.07
C SER A 67 -3.04 8.88 -21.14
N ALA A 68 -3.77 9.98 -21.26
CA ALA A 68 -3.68 11.16 -20.41
C ALA A 68 -4.75 11.06 -19.30
N PRO A 69 -4.39 10.64 -18.07
CA PRO A 69 -5.38 10.28 -17.04
C PRO A 69 -6.30 11.45 -16.65
N GLU A 70 -5.80 12.68 -16.70
CA GLU A 70 -6.56 13.88 -16.40
C GLU A 70 -7.78 14.06 -17.33
N TRP A 71 -7.64 13.78 -18.63
CA TRP A 71 -8.75 13.87 -19.58
C TRP A 71 -9.73 12.71 -19.46
N LEU A 72 -9.25 11.54 -19.07
CA LEU A 72 -10.12 10.41 -18.72
C LEU A 72 -10.96 10.72 -17.46
N LEU A 73 -10.37 11.36 -16.45
CA LEU A 73 -11.10 11.81 -15.26
C LEU A 73 -12.13 12.90 -15.58
N VAL A 74 -11.77 13.87 -16.44
CA VAL A 74 -12.71 14.90 -16.93
C VAL A 74 -13.87 14.25 -17.70
N GLY A 75 -13.59 13.26 -18.55
CA GLY A 75 -14.63 12.50 -19.24
C GLY A 75 -15.55 11.76 -18.26
N LEU A 76 -14.98 11.13 -17.23
CA LEU A 76 -15.74 10.45 -16.18
C LEU A 76 -16.62 11.43 -15.37
N LEU A 77 -16.13 12.66 -15.14
CA LEU A 77 -16.88 13.73 -14.51
C LEU A 77 -18.10 14.14 -15.37
N PHE A 78 -17.91 14.37 -16.67
CA PHE A 78 -19.03 14.67 -17.58
C PHE A 78 -20.02 13.50 -17.68
N TYR A 79 -19.54 12.25 -17.67
CA TYR A 79 -20.40 11.08 -17.55
C TYR A 79 -21.26 11.11 -16.28
N ALA A 80 -20.69 11.48 -15.13
CA ALA A 80 -21.43 11.60 -13.88
C ALA A 80 -22.45 12.76 -13.93
N LEU A 81 -22.02 13.94 -14.37
CA LEU A 81 -22.87 15.14 -14.47
C LEU A 81 -24.06 14.92 -15.41
N THR A 82 -23.86 14.27 -16.55
CA THR A 82 -24.95 13.95 -17.49
C THR A 82 -25.98 12.99 -16.89
N ASN A 83 -25.55 12.00 -16.10
CA ASN A 83 -26.48 11.11 -15.39
C ASN A 83 -27.23 11.81 -14.25
N ILE A 84 -26.59 12.76 -13.56
CA ILE A 84 -27.26 13.62 -12.57
C ILE A 84 -28.30 14.52 -13.26
N ALA A 85 -27.95 15.14 -14.39
CA ALA A 85 -28.88 15.95 -15.18
C ALA A 85 -30.07 15.11 -15.70
N ARG A 86 -29.83 13.85 -16.11
CA ARG A 86 -30.91 12.91 -16.44
C ARG A 86 -31.84 12.66 -15.26
N ALA A 87 -31.32 12.57 -14.03
CA ALA A 87 -32.14 12.38 -12.83
C ALA A 87 -33.02 13.62 -12.55
N VAL A 88 -32.45 14.83 -12.67
CA VAL A 88 -33.18 16.09 -12.53
C VAL A 88 -34.30 16.20 -13.58
N ARG A 89 -34.01 15.88 -14.85
CA ARG A 89 -35.02 15.82 -15.91
C ARG A 89 -36.14 14.84 -15.56
N MET A 90 -35.79 13.66 -15.05
CA MET A 90 -36.76 12.61 -14.76
C MET A 90 -37.67 12.95 -13.57
N VAL A 91 -37.16 13.63 -12.53
CA VAL A 91 -37.99 14.19 -11.44
C VAL A 91 -39.05 15.13 -11.99
N ARG A 92 -38.64 16.02 -12.91
CA ARG A 92 -39.51 17.02 -13.50
C ARG A 92 -40.62 16.37 -14.34
N LEU A 93 -40.27 15.42 -15.20
CA LEU A 93 -41.25 14.64 -15.98
C LEU A 93 -42.22 13.88 -15.06
N LEU A 94 -41.75 13.34 -13.94
CA LEU A 94 -42.61 12.65 -12.98
C LEU A 94 -43.43 13.59 -12.09
N GLY A 95 -43.37 14.92 -12.29
CA GLY A 95 -44.12 15.91 -11.50
C GLY A 95 -43.72 15.94 -10.02
N ARG A 96 -42.49 15.53 -9.68
CA ARG A 96 -41.98 15.45 -8.30
C ARG A 96 -41.14 16.68 -7.94
N PRO A 97 -41.01 17.03 -6.65
CA PRO A 97 -40.16 18.15 -6.23
C PRO A 97 -38.67 17.84 -6.46
N TYR A 98 -37.87 18.86 -6.82
CA TYR A 98 -36.44 18.73 -7.11
C TYR A 98 -35.61 18.12 -5.98
N SER A 99 -36.03 18.28 -4.72
CA SER A 99 -35.41 17.63 -3.57
C SER A 99 -35.34 16.10 -3.71
N ARG A 100 -36.23 15.49 -4.53
CA ARG A 100 -36.20 14.06 -4.82
C ARG A 100 -35.27 13.65 -5.97
N ALA A 101 -34.57 14.58 -6.63
CA ALA A 101 -33.57 14.26 -7.65
C ALA A 101 -32.45 13.38 -7.12
N VAL A 102 -32.02 13.63 -5.88
CA VAL A 102 -31.00 12.83 -5.20
C VAL A 102 -31.40 11.35 -5.12
N HIS A 103 -32.69 11.05 -4.98
CA HIS A 103 -33.18 9.66 -4.94
C HIS A 103 -33.20 8.98 -6.31
N LEU A 104 -33.23 9.75 -7.39
CA LEU A 104 -33.25 9.25 -8.77
C LEU A 104 -31.85 9.12 -9.39
N ILE A 105 -30.83 9.76 -8.82
CA ILE A 105 -29.44 9.64 -9.30
C ILE A 105 -28.99 8.17 -9.40
N PRO A 106 -29.14 7.33 -8.35
CA PRO A 106 -28.73 5.93 -8.44
C PRO A 106 -29.55 5.13 -9.47
N VAL A 107 -30.82 5.49 -9.66
CA VAL A 107 -31.69 4.86 -10.66
C VAL A 107 -31.19 5.17 -12.07
N MET A 108 -30.74 6.40 -12.33
CA MET A 108 -30.19 6.78 -13.63
C MET A 108 -28.85 6.11 -13.91
N PHE A 109 -27.97 5.99 -12.92
CA PHE A 109 -26.72 5.25 -13.08
C PHE A 109 -26.95 3.75 -13.31
N ALA A 110 -27.90 3.13 -12.60
CA ALA A 110 -28.29 1.74 -12.83
C ALA A 110 -28.91 1.55 -14.23
N LEU A 111 -29.78 2.48 -14.67
CA LEU A 111 -30.33 2.50 -16.02
C LEU A 111 -29.23 2.62 -17.07
N SER A 112 -28.25 3.50 -16.86
CA SER A 112 -27.10 3.68 -17.76
C SER A 112 -26.29 2.39 -17.90
N LEU A 113 -25.99 1.72 -16.79
CA LEU A 113 -25.33 0.42 -16.79
C LEU A 113 -26.13 -0.62 -17.58
N PHE A 114 -27.42 -0.77 -17.30
CA PHE A 114 -28.25 -1.75 -18.00
C PHE A 114 -28.38 -1.44 -19.49
N ASN A 115 -28.47 -0.16 -19.88
CA ASN A 115 -28.52 0.23 -21.28
C ASN A 115 -27.21 -0.02 -22.04
N ASN A 116 -26.07 0.07 -21.36
CA ASN A 116 -24.78 -0.20 -21.98
C ASN A 116 -24.46 -1.70 -22.02
N VAL A 117 -24.91 -2.48 -21.03
CA VAL A 117 -24.56 -3.91 -20.92
C VAL A 117 -25.57 -4.82 -21.64
N LEU A 118 -26.87 -4.57 -21.49
CA LEU A 118 -27.90 -5.49 -21.99
C LEU A 118 -28.16 -5.29 -23.49
N PRO A 119 -28.38 -6.38 -24.24
CA PRO A 119 -28.57 -6.31 -25.68
C PRO A 119 -29.92 -5.68 -26.05
N MET A 120 -30.04 -5.23 -27.31
CA MET A 120 -31.29 -4.79 -27.95
C MET A 120 -32.09 -3.75 -27.14
N ARG A 121 -31.41 -2.84 -26.43
CA ARG A 121 -32.03 -1.82 -25.55
C ARG A 121 -32.96 -2.38 -24.46
N THR A 122 -32.88 -3.66 -24.14
CA THR A 122 -33.71 -4.27 -23.08
C THR A 122 -33.47 -3.65 -21.71
N GLY A 123 -32.31 -2.99 -21.52
CA GLY A 123 -32.00 -2.20 -20.33
C GLY A 123 -32.96 -1.04 -20.07
N GLU A 124 -33.67 -0.52 -21.06
CA GLU A 124 -34.59 0.61 -20.88
C GLU A 124 -35.77 0.23 -19.97
N LEU A 125 -36.18 -1.04 -20.01
CA LEU A 125 -37.25 -1.57 -19.17
C LEU A 125 -36.85 -1.65 -17.68
N SER A 126 -35.56 -1.51 -17.37
CA SER A 126 -35.10 -1.42 -15.98
C SER A 126 -35.65 -0.16 -15.29
N PHE A 127 -35.87 0.95 -16.02
CA PHE A 127 -36.33 2.18 -15.39
C PHE A 127 -37.76 2.08 -14.85
N PRO A 128 -38.80 1.72 -15.64
CA PRO A 128 -40.14 1.51 -15.11
C PRO A 128 -40.20 0.44 -14.02
N TYR A 129 -39.33 -0.58 -14.13
CA TYR A 129 -39.21 -1.62 -13.12
C TYR A 129 -38.68 -1.10 -11.78
N LEU A 130 -37.60 -0.31 -11.79
CA LEU A 130 -37.01 0.31 -10.61
C LEU A 130 -37.98 1.34 -9.99
N MET A 131 -38.69 2.09 -10.82
CA MET A 131 -39.67 3.09 -10.39
C MET A 131 -40.90 2.50 -9.73
N GLN A 132 -41.33 1.31 -10.15
CA GLN A 132 -42.40 0.57 -9.46
C GLN A 132 -42.04 0.28 -8.01
N GLN A 133 -40.76 0.11 -7.70
CA GLN A 133 -40.30 -0.13 -6.33
C GLN A 133 -40.35 1.14 -5.45
N ASP A 134 -40.30 2.31 -6.08
CA ASP A 134 -40.41 3.64 -5.44
C ASP A 134 -41.86 4.18 -5.46
N GLY A 135 -42.84 3.28 -5.63
CA GLY A 135 -44.26 3.58 -5.62
C GLY A 135 -44.74 4.41 -6.82
N VAL A 136 -43.94 4.50 -7.89
CA VAL A 136 -44.38 5.14 -9.14
C VAL A 136 -45.06 4.09 -10.01
N GLU A 137 -46.20 4.44 -10.59
CA GLU A 137 -46.91 3.53 -11.48
C GLU A 137 -46.08 3.21 -12.73
N TRP A 138 -46.20 1.96 -13.21
CA TRP A 138 -45.43 1.47 -14.35
C TRP A 138 -45.74 2.25 -15.63
N GLY A 139 -47.04 2.50 -15.91
CA GLY A 139 -47.48 3.33 -17.03
C GLY A 139 -46.91 4.75 -17.02
N SER A 140 -46.91 5.43 -15.87
CA SER A 140 -46.38 6.80 -15.74
C SER A 140 -44.86 6.87 -15.94
N SER A 141 -44.13 5.85 -15.44
CA SER A 141 -42.67 5.77 -15.63
C SER A 141 -42.31 5.46 -17.08
N LEU A 142 -43.11 4.62 -17.75
CA LEU A 142 -42.94 4.31 -19.17
C LEU A 142 -43.21 5.54 -20.04
N ALA A 143 -44.26 6.31 -19.74
CA ALA A 143 -44.55 7.58 -20.41
C ALA A 143 -43.40 8.59 -20.28
N ALA A 144 -42.87 8.78 -19.07
CA ALA A 144 -41.73 9.66 -18.84
C ALA A 144 -40.48 9.23 -19.64
N LEU A 145 -40.22 7.91 -19.70
CA LEU A 145 -39.11 7.36 -20.47
C LEU A 145 -39.28 7.63 -21.97
N LEU A 146 -40.46 7.35 -22.53
CA LEU A 146 -40.78 7.57 -23.94
C LEU A 146 -40.62 9.04 -24.34
N VAL A 147 -41.19 9.97 -23.57
CA VAL A 147 -41.06 11.42 -23.80
C VAL A 147 -39.60 11.84 -23.74
N SER A 148 -38.85 11.33 -22.74
CA SER A 148 -37.43 11.65 -22.62
C SER A 148 -36.60 11.19 -23.82
N ARG A 149 -36.97 10.08 -24.48
CA ARG A 149 -36.30 9.55 -25.67
C ARG A 149 -36.58 10.37 -26.91
N LEU A 150 -37.80 10.86 -27.07
CA LEU A 150 -38.14 11.80 -28.15
C LEU A 150 -37.38 13.11 -28.00
N PHE A 151 -37.27 13.63 -26.77
CA PHE A 151 -36.45 14.81 -26.49
C PHE A 151 -34.97 14.57 -26.75
N ASP A 152 -34.45 13.39 -26.37
CA ASP A 152 -33.07 13.00 -26.62
C ASP A 152 -32.78 12.95 -28.13
N LEU A 153 -33.66 12.32 -28.91
CA LEU A 153 -33.50 12.22 -30.36
C LEU A 153 -33.57 13.60 -31.04
N LEU A 154 -34.52 14.44 -30.63
CA LEU A 154 -34.62 15.82 -31.14
C LEU A 154 -33.36 16.63 -30.82
N ALA A 155 -32.84 16.52 -29.60
CA ALA A 155 -31.61 17.21 -29.19
C ALA A 155 -30.40 16.77 -30.02
N VAL A 156 -30.22 15.45 -30.22
CA VAL A 156 -29.14 14.89 -31.06
C VAL A 156 -29.24 15.39 -32.50
N CYS A 157 -30.42 15.30 -33.12
CA CYS A 157 -30.59 15.76 -34.50
C CYS A 157 -30.39 17.27 -34.65
N SER A 158 -30.85 18.06 -33.66
CA SER A 158 -30.71 19.52 -33.68
C SER A 158 -29.25 19.95 -33.48
N LEU A 159 -28.52 19.31 -32.56
CA LEU A 159 -27.08 19.57 -32.36
C LEU A 159 -26.27 19.13 -33.57
N PHE A 160 -26.61 17.99 -34.17
CA PHE A 160 -26.02 17.55 -35.44
C PHE A 160 -26.25 18.58 -36.55
N LEU A 161 -27.47 19.07 -36.74
CA LEU A 161 -27.80 20.07 -37.75
C LEU A 161 -27.06 21.39 -37.48
N ALA A 162 -27.01 21.85 -36.23
CA ALA A 162 -26.27 23.06 -35.86
C ALA A 162 -24.77 22.93 -36.15
N ALA A 163 -24.16 21.80 -35.80
CA ALA A 163 -22.77 21.52 -36.11
C ALA A 163 -22.53 21.39 -37.63
N ALA A 164 -23.46 20.78 -38.37
CA ALA A 164 -23.39 20.62 -39.82
C ALA A 164 -23.45 21.96 -40.55
N VAL A 165 -24.29 22.89 -40.08
CA VAL A 165 -24.37 24.25 -40.63
C VAL A 165 -23.12 25.05 -40.29
N ALA A 166 -22.67 25.00 -39.02
CA ALA A 166 -21.48 25.74 -38.58
C ALA A 166 -20.18 25.24 -39.22
N GLN A 167 -20.12 23.96 -39.58
CA GLN A 167 -18.92 23.29 -40.11
C GLN A 167 -19.20 22.63 -41.47
N SER A 168 -19.91 23.33 -42.35
CA SER A 168 -20.32 22.81 -43.66
C SER A 168 -19.15 22.37 -44.55
N SER A 169 -17.97 22.99 -44.38
CA SER A 169 -16.74 22.62 -45.09
C SER A 169 -16.18 21.25 -44.73
N LEU A 170 -16.59 20.66 -43.60
CA LEU A 170 -16.15 19.34 -43.13
C LEU A 170 -17.04 18.19 -43.62
N LEU A 171 -18.15 18.50 -44.28
CA LEU A 171 -19.10 17.50 -44.78
C LEU A 171 -18.75 17.08 -46.21
N SER A 172 -18.64 15.78 -46.44
CA SER A 172 -18.51 15.21 -47.79
C SER A 172 -19.78 15.41 -48.62
N ALA A 173 -19.68 15.37 -49.96
CA ALA A 173 -20.85 15.52 -50.84
C ALA A 173 -21.95 14.46 -50.56
N SER A 174 -21.55 13.27 -50.11
CA SER A 174 -22.44 12.18 -49.68
C SER A 174 -23.17 12.47 -48.35
N ALA A 175 -22.74 13.46 -47.57
CA ALA A 175 -23.35 13.83 -46.30
C ALA A 175 -24.63 14.67 -46.44
N THR A 176 -24.89 15.25 -47.61
CA THR A 176 -26.07 16.09 -47.91
C THR A 176 -27.40 15.35 -47.65
N GLY A 177 -27.47 14.06 -47.99
CA GLY A 177 -28.63 13.22 -47.71
C GLY A 177 -28.91 13.03 -46.22
N PHE A 178 -27.87 12.95 -45.38
CA PHE A 178 -28.03 12.83 -43.93
C PHE A 178 -28.48 14.14 -43.28
N VAL A 179 -28.03 15.29 -43.79
CA VAL A 179 -28.53 16.60 -43.35
C VAL A 179 -30.02 16.75 -43.68
N ALA A 180 -30.43 16.39 -44.90
CA ALA A 180 -31.83 16.40 -45.30
C ALA A 180 -32.68 15.44 -44.44
N ALA A 181 -32.18 14.24 -44.17
CA ALA A 181 -32.83 13.27 -43.28
C ALA A 181 -32.95 13.78 -41.84
N ALA A 182 -31.92 14.46 -41.32
CA ALA A 182 -31.96 15.08 -40.00
C ALA A 182 -33.02 16.19 -39.92
N VAL A 183 -33.12 17.05 -40.94
CA VAL A 183 -34.17 18.08 -41.03
C VAL A 183 -35.56 17.44 -41.08
N GLY A 184 -35.76 16.43 -41.93
CA GLY A 184 -37.03 15.71 -42.01
C GLY A 184 -37.41 15.03 -40.69
N LEU A 185 -36.43 14.43 -40.00
CA LEU A 185 -36.65 13.80 -38.70
C LEU A 185 -36.95 14.83 -37.60
N ILE A 186 -36.30 16.00 -37.60
CA ILE A 186 -36.63 17.11 -36.68
C ILE A 186 -38.07 17.57 -36.89
N ILE A 187 -38.48 17.79 -38.14
CA ILE A 187 -39.86 18.18 -38.46
C ILE A 187 -40.84 17.12 -37.98
N LEU A 188 -40.59 15.85 -38.29
CA LEU A 188 -41.43 14.73 -37.84
C LEU A 188 -41.52 14.67 -36.32
N LEU A 189 -40.39 14.75 -35.61
CA LEU A 189 -40.35 14.72 -34.15
C LEU A 189 -41.06 15.94 -33.56
N PHE A 190 -40.91 17.12 -34.14
CA PHE A 190 -41.61 18.32 -33.70
C PHE A 190 -43.13 18.16 -33.86
N VAL A 191 -43.59 17.63 -35.01
CA VAL A 191 -45.00 17.31 -35.23
C VAL A 191 -45.51 16.29 -34.20
N VAL A 192 -44.74 15.23 -33.92
CA VAL A 192 -45.09 14.23 -32.89
C VAL A 192 -45.16 14.86 -31.49
N LEU A 193 -44.20 15.70 -31.12
CA LEU A 193 -44.14 16.39 -29.82
C LEU A 193 -45.29 17.40 -29.65
N VAL A 194 -45.65 18.15 -30.70
CA VAL A 194 -46.79 19.08 -30.68
C VAL A 194 -48.13 18.33 -30.66
N SER A 195 -48.20 17.15 -31.27
CA SER A 195 -49.43 16.32 -31.29
C SER A 195 -49.61 15.47 -30.01
N LEU A 196 -48.54 15.25 -29.26
CA LEU A 196 -48.46 14.44 -28.04
C LEU A 196 -49.44 14.84 -26.91
N PRO A 197 -49.82 16.12 -26.71
CA PRO A 197 -50.84 16.49 -25.73
C PRO A 197 -52.27 16.08 -26.14
N ALA A 198 -52.55 15.99 -27.44
CA ALA A 198 -53.88 15.63 -27.98
C ALA A 198 -54.05 14.13 -28.24
N LEU A 199 -52.93 13.41 -28.38
CA LEU A 199 -52.87 11.97 -28.69
C LEU A 199 -53.48 11.06 -27.59
N PRO A 200 -53.25 11.29 -26.26
CA PRO A 200 -53.67 10.38 -25.20
C PRO A 200 -55.17 10.12 -25.20
N ARG A 201 -56.02 11.16 -25.39
CA ARG A 201 -57.48 11.04 -25.41
C ARG A 201 -58.00 10.25 -26.61
N ARG A 202 -57.44 10.49 -27.80
CA ARG A 202 -57.83 9.78 -29.05
C ARG A 202 -57.34 8.33 -29.05
N LEU A 203 -56.10 8.12 -28.61
CA LEU A 203 -55.48 6.80 -28.54
C LEU A 203 -56.15 5.93 -27.46
N LEU A 204 -56.55 6.51 -26.32
CA LEU A 204 -57.30 5.77 -25.29
C LEU A 204 -58.64 5.27 -25.79
N GLY A 205 -59.43 6.14 -26.43
CA GLY A 205 -60.74 5.77 -26.96
C GLY A 205 -60.62 4.65 -28.00
N PHE A 206 -59.61 4.74 -28.88
CA PHE A 206 -59.33 3.70 -29.87
C PHE A 206 -58.83 2.39 -29.25
N LEU A 207 -57.89 2.45 -28.30
CA LEU A 207 -57.31 1.27 -27.65
C LEU A 207 -58.30 0.59 -26.70
N GLN A 208 -59.11 1.32 -25.93
CA GLN A 208 -60.19 0.75 -25.11
C GLN A 208 -61.22 0.03 -25.98
N ALA A 209 -61.67 0.66 -27.07
CA ALA A 209 -62.64 0.05 -28.00
C ALA A 209 -62.11 -1.27 -28.60
N ARG A 210 -60.80 -1.36 -28.86
CA ARG A 210 -60.17 -2.54 -29.50
C ARG A 210 -59.70 -3.61 -28.51
N LEU A 211 -59.28 -3.24 -27.29
CA LEU A 211 -58.76 -4.15 -26.27
C LEU A 211 -59.86 -4.77 -25.39
N LEU A 212 -60.92 -4.02 -25.08
CA LEU A 212 -61.99 -4.49 -24.19
C LEU A 212 -63.08 -5.25 -24.93
N GLY A 213 -63.38 -4.93 -26.19
CA GLY A 213 -64.53 -5.54 -26.90
C GLY A 213 -65.86 -5.32 -26.15
N LYS A 214 -67.01 -5.54 -26.78
CA LYS A 214 -68.29 -5.36 -26.08
C LYS A 214 -68.62 -6.51 -25.10
N ASP A 215 -67.96 -7.67 -25.22
CA ASP A 215 -68.37 -8.92 -24.55
C ASP A 215 -67.25 -9.65 -23.77
N VAL A 216 -66.21 -8.97 -23.28
CA VAL A 216 -65.08 -9.65 -22.58
C VAL A 216 -65.20 -9.51 -21.04
N PRO A 217 -65.05 -10.60 -20.26
CA PRO A 217 -65.21 -10.59 -18.81
C PRO A 217 -64.18 -9.70 -18.08
N ALA A 218 -64.61 -9.10 -16.97
CA ALA A 218 -63.94 -8.03 -16.24
C ALA A 218 -62.58 -8.37 -15.57
N THR A 219 -62.12 -9.63 -15.64
CA THR A 219 -60.92 -10.09 -14.94
C THR A 219 -59.97 -10.83 -15.88
N GLY A 220 -58.95 -10.12 -16.41
CA GLY A 220 -57.94 -10.70 -17.29
C GLY A 220 -56.72 -9.80 -17.54
N TRP A 221 -55.73 -10.31 -18.27
CA TRP A 221 -54.51 -9.58 -18.64
C TRP A 221 -54.77 -8.38 -19.56
N ARG A 222 -55.82 -8.45 -20.40
CA ARG A 222 -56.26 -7.35 -21.28
C ARG A 222 -56.72 -6.13 -20.48
N THR A 223 -57.51 -6.33 -19.43
CA THR A 223 -57.96 -5.26 -18.52
C THR A 223 -56.77 -4.61 -17.79
N ARG A 224 -55.78 -5.39 -17.38
CA ARG A 224 -54.55 -4.86 -16.75
C ARG A 224 -53.73 -3.99 -17.72
N ILE A 225 -53.64 -4.38 -18.99
CA ILE A 225 -52.96 -3.58 -20.02
C ILE A 225 -53.75 -2.30 -20.29
N ALA A 226 -55.07 -2.38 -20.46
CA ALA A 226 -55.92 -1.21 -20.66
C ALA A 226 -55.76 -0.18 -19.52
N LEU A 227 -55.73 -0.64 -18.26
CA LEU A 227 -55.50 0.22 -17.10
C LEU A 227 -54.10 0.86 -17.10
N GLN A 228 -53.05 0.15 -17.52
CA GLN A 228 -51.70 0.74 -17.62
C GLN A 228 -51.59 1.74 -18.77
N VAL A 229 -52.30 1.50 -19.88
CA VAL A 229 -52.39 2.43 -21.01
C VAL A 229 -53.10 3.72 -20.59
N GLU A 230 -54.20 3.62 -19.84
CA GLU A 230 -54.91 4.75 -19.24
C GLU A 230 -54.02 5.56 -18.29
N LYS A 231 -53.30 4.90 -17.39
CA LYS A 231 -52.35 5.56 -16.49
C LYS A 231 -51.21 6.27 -17.23
N ALA A 232 -50.67 5.65 -18.28
CA ALA A 232 -49.65 6.26 -19.12
C ALA A 232 -50.18 7.50 -19.86
N ALA A 233 -51.40 7.44 -20.37
CA ALA A 233 -52.05 8.56 -21.05
C ALA A 233 -52.34 9.74 -20.13
N ASN A 234 -52.87 9.48 -18.92
CA ASN A 234 -53.10 10.52 -17.91
C ASN A 234 -51.77 11.16 -17.48
N ALA A 235 -50.71 10.37 -17.34
CA ALA A 235 -49.38 10.88 -17.04
C ALA A 235 -48.82 11.77 -18.17
N LEU A 236 -49.03 11.39 -19.43
CA LEU A 236 -48.63 12.21 -20.59
C LEU A 236 -49.34 13.56 -20.62
N GLU A 237 -50.62 13.62 -20.28
CA GLU A 237 -51.40 14.86 -20.24
C GLU A 237 -50.82 15.86 -19.22
N VAL A 238 -50.44 15.36 -18.04
CA VAL A 238 -49.79 16.18 -16.99
C VAL A 238 -48.38 16.62 -17.41
N MET A 239 -47.60 15.71 -18.01
CA MET A 239 -46.23 15.98 -18.49
C MET A 239 -46.17 17.01 -19.60
N CYS A 240 -47.19 17.04 -20.46
CA CYS A 240 -47.30 17.95 -21.60
C CYS A 240 -47.72 19.38 -21.21
N SER A 241 -47.86 19.67 -19.91
CA SER A 241 -48.04 21.06 -19.46
C SER A 241 -46.79 21.89 -19.76
N GLY A 242 -46.97 23.11 -20.29
CA GLY A 242 -45.86 23.98 -20.71
C GLY A 242 -44.82 24.29 -19.62
N ARG A 243 -45.22 24.23 -18.34
CA ARG A 243 -44.33 24.44 -17.18
C ARG A 243 -43.35 23.27 -16.95
N VAL A 244 -43.68 22.07 -17.41
CA VAL A 244 -42.87 20.84 -17.26
C VAL A 244 -42.15 20.50 -18.55
N TYR A 245 -42.88 20.58 -19.67
CA TYR A 245 -42.49 20.07 -20.97
C TYR A 245 -41.27 20.79 -21.59
N TRP A 246 -41.34 22.11 -21.78
CA TRP A 246 -40.28 22.88 -22.43
C TRP A 246 -38.95 22.87 -21.66
N PRO A 247 -38.95 23.03 -20.33
CA PRO A 247 -37.69 22.96 -19.60
C PRO A 247 -37.13 21.53 -19.59
N ALA A 248 -37.95 20.48 -19.56
CA ALA A 248 -37.45 19.10 -19.67
C ALA A 248 -36.81 18.83 -21.04
N LEU A 249 -37.33 19.44 -22.11
CA LEU A 249 -36.68 19.43 -23.43
C LEU A 249 -35.32 20.15 -23.38
N PHE A 250 -35.24 21.34 -22.78
CA PHE A 250 -33.98 22.07 -22.62
C PHE A 250 -32.92 21.27 -21.85
N HIS A 251 -33.31 20.53 -20.79
CA HIS A 251 -32.38 19.64 -20.08
C HIS A 251 -31.80 18.57 -21.00
N SER A 252 -32.56 18.08 -21.99
CA SER A 252 -32.06 17.10 -22.96
C SER A 252 -30.96 17.67 -23.84
N PHE A 253 -31.06 18.94 -24.25
CA PHE A 253 -29.97 19.63 -24.95
C PHE A 253 -28.69 19.71 -24.10
N LEU A 254 -28.80 20.08 -22.83
CA LEU A 254 -27.66 20.11 -21.91
C LEU A 254 -27.05 18.73 -21.67
N ILE A 255 -27.90 17.69 -21.52
CA ILE A 255 -27.46 16.30 -21.34
C ILE A 255 -26.66 15.84 -22.57
N TRP A 256 -27.13 16.13 -23.78
CA TRP A 256 -26.44 15.72 -24.99
C TRP A 256 -25.17 16.51 -25.26
N LEU A 257 -25.19 17.84 -25.03
CA LEU A 257 -23.98 18.63 -25.10
C LEU A 257 -22.91 18.11 -24.13
N GLY A 258 -23.28 17.82 -22.88
CA GLY A 258 -22.39 17.17 -21.89
C GLY A 258 -21.93 15.77 -22.31
N THR A 259 -22.78 15.03 -23.04
CA THR A 259 -22.43 13.70 -23.59
C THR A 259 -21.36 13.81 -24.68
N TYR A 260 -21.44 14.81 -25.56
CA TYR A 260 -20.40 15.04 -26.56
C TYR A 260 -19.10 15.57 -25.94
N PHE A 261 -19.17 16.41 -24.90
CA PHE A 261 -17.97 16.80 -24.14
C PHE A 261 -17.30 15.62 -23.43
N TRP A 262 -18.12 14.72 -22.89
CA TRP A 262 -17.64 13.45 -22.35
C TRP A 262 -16.89 12.62 -23.41
N PHE A 263 -17.45 12.45 -24.61
CA PHE A 263 -16.79 11.75 -25.71
C PHE A 263 -15.50 12.44 -26.15
N ALA A 264 -15.51 13.76 -26.33
CA ALA A 264 -14.34 14.54 -26.70
C ALA A 264 -13.20 14.42 -25.67
N SER A 265 -13.55 14.40 -24.38
CA SER A 265 -12.59 14.23 -23.28
C SER A 265 -11.95 12.84 -23.31
N TYR A 266 -12.73 11.79 -23.55
CA TYR A 266 -12.19 10.44 -23.70
C TYR A 266 -11.29 10.30 -24.91
N LEU A 267 -11.69 10.84 -26.07
CA LEU A 267 -10.87 10.84 -27.28
C LEU A 267 -9.53 11.56 -27.04
N LYS A 268 -9.57 12.74 -26.42
CA LYS A 268 -8.36 13.46 -26.02
C LYS A 268 -7.50 12.67 -25.03
N GLY A 269 -8.14 11.99 -24.08
CA GLY A 269 -7.48 11.13 -23.09
C GLY A 269 -6.81 9.89 -23.67
N VAL A 270 -7.20 9.43 -24.87
CA VAL A 270 -6.54 8.32 -25.58
C VAL A 270 -5.63 8.78 -26.72
N GLY A 271 -5.26 10.06 -26.75
CA GLY A 271 -4.35 10.60 -27.76
C GLY A 271 -4.98 10.94 -29.11
N LEU A 272 -6.31 11.00 -29.20
CA LEU A 272 -7.07 11.37 -30.40
C LEU A 272 -7.83 12.69 -30.20
N PRO A 273 -7.15 13.84 -30.00
CA PRO A 273 -7.83 15.11 -29.75
C PRO A 273 -8.68 15.51 -30.97
N MET A 274 -9.96 15.83 -30.72
CA MET A 274 -10.89 16.27 -31.75
C MET A 274 -11.66 17.50 -31.28
N ASP A 275 -11.97 18.39 -32.22
CA ASP A 275 -12.87 19.52 -31.98
C ASP A 275 -14.30 19.02 -31.67
N ILE A 276 -15.00 19.76 -30.81
CA ILE A 276 -16.34 19.38 -30.35
C ILE A 276 -17.34 19.26 -31.52
N GLY A 277 -17.23 20.10 -32.56
CA GLY A 277 -18.12 20.01 -33.71
C GLY A 277 -17.91 18.74 -34.53
N ARG A 278 -16.66 18.31 -34.71
CA ARG A 278 -16.34 17.01 -35.34
C ARG A 278 -16.87 15.85 -34.51
N VAL A 279 -16.76 15.92 -33.18
CA VAL A 279 -17.32 14.90 -32.28
C VAL A 279 -18.84 14.85 -32.38
N ILE A 280 -19.52 16.00 -32.41
CA ILE A 280 -20.99 16.06 -32.59
C ILE A 280 -21.38 15.44 -33.93
N LEU A 281 -20.72 15.80 -35.03
CA LEU A 281 -21.02 15.27 -36.35
C LEU A 281 -20.81 13.75 -36.44
N GLY A 282 -19.64 13.26 -36.01
CA GLY A 282 -19.28 11.85 -36.12
C GLY A 282 -20.00 10.96 -35.12
N ALA A 283 -19.98 11.31 -33.83
CA ALA A 283 -20.53 10.45 -32.77
C ALA A 283 -22.07 10.37 -32.79
N SER A 284 -22.77 11.31 -33.44
CA SER A 284 -24.23 11.26 -33.58
C SER A 284 -24.71 10.00 -34.31
N PHE A 285 -23.95 9.50 -35.28
CA PHE A 285 -24.27 8.23 -35.95
C PHE A 285 -24.15 7.03 -35.00
N ALA A 286 -23.18 7.05 -34.09
CA ALA A 286 -23.02 6.02 -33.05
C ALA A 286 -24.20 6.03 -32.07
N VAL A 287 -24.74 7.20 -31.76
CA VAL A 287 -25.93 7.39 -30.92
C VAL A 287 -27.20 6.88 -31.62
N LEU A 288 -27.37 7.21 -32.89
CA LEU A 288 -28.50 6.75 -33.72
C LEU A 288 -28.44 5.24 -33.94
N SER A 289 -27.26 4.66 -34.19
CA SER A 289 -27.07 3.21 -34.29
C SER A 289 -27.48 2.51 -33.00
N LYS A 290 -27.07 3.06 -31.84
CA LYS A 290 -27.53 2.58 -30.52
C LYS A 290 -29.05 2.65 -30.35
N SER A 291 -29.80 3.38 -31.20
CA SER A 291 -31.27 3.46 -31.18
C SER A 291 -32.01 2.35 -31.91
N LEU A 292 -31.30 1.64 -32.78
CA LEU A 292 -31.84 0.50 -33.48
C LEU A 292 -31.78 -0.76 -32.57
N PRO A 293 -32.76 -1.67 -32.65
CA PRO A 293 -32.82 -2.90 -31.86
C PRO A 293 -31.85 -3.97 -32.37
N ILE A 294 -30.66 -3.57 -32.79
CA ILE A 294 -29.61 -4.42 -33.38
C ILE A 294 -28.36 -4.52 -32.48
N GLY A 295 -28.37 -3.86 -31.32
CA GLY A 295 -27.22 -3.83 -30.40
C GLY A 295 -26.94 -5.17 -29.72
N SER A 296 -25.67 -5.57 -29.72
CA SER A 296 -25.16 -6.75 -29.02
C SER A 296 -24.92 -6.47 -27.52
N ILE A 297 -24.36 -7.44 -26.78
CA ILE A 297 -23.95 -7.28 -25.37
C ILE A 297 -22.84 -6.23 -25.29
N GLY A 298 -22.95 -5.27 -24.36
CA GLY A 298 -21.99 -4.17 -24.27
C GLY A 298 -22.14 -3.11 -25.37
N GLY A 299 -23.12 -3.26 -26.28
CA GLY A 299 -23.28 -2.41 -27.47
C GLY A 299 -22.16 -2.58 -28.50
N LEU A 300 -21.29 -3.57 -28.33
CA LEU A 300 -20.14 -3.83 -29.20
C LEU A 300 -20.61 -4.18 -30.61
N GLY A 301 -19.92 -3.66 -31.62
CA GLY A 301 -20.29 -3.84 -33.02
C GLY A 301 -21.14 -2.69 -33.54
N ALA A 302 -22.36 -2.55 -33.03
CA ALA A 302 -23.32 -1.57 -33.53
C ALA A 302 -22.88 -0.13 -33.24
N HIS A 303 -22.32 0.12 -32.05
CA HIS A 303 -21.84 1.46 -31.69
C HIS A 303 -20.65 1.88 -32.54
N GLU A 304 -19.65 1.00 -32.66
CA GLU A 304 -18.42 1.22 -33.41
C GLU A 304 -18.72 1.32 -34.90
N ALA A 305 -19.68 0.57 -35.44
CA ALA A 305 -20.12 0.71 -36.83
C ALA A 305 -20.74 2.08 -37.10
N GLY A 306 -21.64 2.55 -36.23
CA GLY A 306 -22.21 3.90 -36.35
C GLY A 306 -21.16 4.99 -36.19
N TRP A 307 -20.23 4.83 -35.24
CA TRP A 307 -19.12 5.73 -35.02
C TRP A 307 -18.21 5.82 -36.26
N THR A 308 -17.78 4.67 -36.77
CA THR A 308 -16.91 4.55 -37.94
C THR A 308 -17.57 5.18 -39.16
N LEU A 309 -18.85 4.92 -39.39
CA LEU A 309 -19.59 5.56 -40.48
C LEU A 309 -19.60 7.09 -40.34
N GLY A 310 -19.89 7.61 -39.15
CA GLY A 310 -19.95 9.05 -38.91
C GLY A 310 -18.61 9.75 -39.15
N PHE A 311 -17.51 9.19 -38.65
CA PHE A 311 -16.19 9.81 -38.78
C PHE A 311 -15.53 9.59 -40.15
N THR A 312 -15.82 8.49 -40.84
CA THR A 312 -15.36 8.29 -42.23
C THR A 312 -16.02 9.26 -43.21
N LEU A 313 -17.30 9.62 -42.98
CA LEU A 313 -17.99 10.68 -43.74
C LEU A 313 -17.39 12.08 -43.54
N LEU A 314 -16.63 12.29 -42.45
CA LEU A 314 -15.85 13.50 -42.17
C LEU A 314 -14.41 13.41 -42.71
N GLY A 315 -14.07 12.36 -43.47
CA GLY A 315 -12.75 12.16 -44.07
C GLY A 315 -11.72 11.51 -43.14
N GLN A 316 -12.12 10.97 -41.99
CA GLN A 316 -11.20 10.25 -41.11
C GLN A 316 -10.88 8.85 -41.63
N GLU A 317 -9.64 8.41 -41.42
CA GLU A 317 -9.23 7.03 -41.74
C GLU A 317 -10.06 6.01 -40.95
N VAL A 318 -10.46 4.93 -41.63
CA VAL A 318 -11.33 3.88 -41.08
C VAL A 318 -10.73 3.25 -39.81
N SER A 319 -9.42 2.98 -39.81
CA SER A 319 -8.68 2.40 -38.67
C SER A 319 -8.79 3.30 -37.43
N THR A 320 -8.49 4.60 -37.57
CA THR A 320 -8.55 5.57 -36.47
C THR A 320 -9.98 5.79 -35.98
N ALA A 321 -10.97 5.78 -36.87
CA ALA A 321 -12.38 5.90 -36.50
C ALA A 321 -12.87 4.69 -35.69
N ILE A 322 -12.47 3.47 -36.07
CA ILE A 322 -12.75 2.24 -35.32
C ILE A 322 -12.09 2.31 -33.93
N LEU A 323 -10.79 2.67 -33.87
CA LEU A 323 -10.04 2.79 -32.62
C LEU A 323 -10.70 3.78 -31.65
N GLY A 324 -11.04 4.98 -32.12
CA GLY A 324 -11.71 6.00 -31.30
C GLY A 324 -13.08 5.54 -30.79
N GLY A 325 -13.89 4.92 -31.66
CA GLY A 325 -15.20 4.40 -31.29
C GLY A 325 -15.13 3.28 -30.24
N LEU A 326 -14.19 2.34 -30.41
CA LEU A 326 -13.96 1.25 -29.47
C LEU A 326 -13.48 1.78 -28.11
N ALA A 327 -12.50 2.70 -28.11
CA ALA A 327 -11.97 3.30 -26.89
C ALA A 327 -13.06 4.01 -26.08
N VAL A 328 -13.85 4.87 -26.74
CA VAL A 328 -14.95 5.58 -26.09
C VAL A 328 -16.01 4.61 -25.54
N ASN A 329 -16.35 3.55 -26.26
CA ASN A 329 -17.32 2.56 -25.79
C ASN A 329 -16.81 1.76 -24.58
N LEU A 330 -15.56 1.32 -24.60
CA LEU A 330 -14.94 0.59 -23.48
C LEU A 330 -14.85 1.47 -22.22
N LEU A 331 -14.38 2.71 -22.36
CA LEU A 331 -14.33 3.67 -21.25
C LEU A 331 -15.73 4.02 -20.73
N THR A 332 -16.74 4.03 -21.62
CA THR A 332 -18.15 4.20 -21.25
C THR A 332 -18.66 3.00 -20.44
N LEU A 333 -18.35 1.79 -20.87
CA LEU A 333 -18.71 0.56 -20.16
C LEU A 333 -18.08 0.55 -18.77
N LEU A 334 -16.79 0.87 -18.66
CA LEU A 334 -16.07 0.98 -17.40
C LEU A 334 -16.70 2.02 -16.47
N GLY A 335 -16.92 3.25 -16.95
CA GLY A 335 -17.59 4.30 -16.15
C GLY A 335 -18.99 3.89 -15.70
N SER A 336 -19.75 3.23 -16.59
CA SER A 336 -21.08 2.72 -16.24
C SER A 336 -21.06 1.57 -15.24
N ALA A 337 -20.03 0.72 -15.26
CA ALA A 337 -19.82 -0.33 -14.26
C ALA A 337 -19.52 0.27 -12.88
N ILE A 338 -18.58 1.24 -12.81
CA ILE A 338 -18.18 1.90 -11.55
C ILE A 338 -19.41 2.54 -10.87
N PHE A 339 -20.10 3.43 -11.56
CA PHE A 339 -21.23 4.15 -10.96
C PHE A 339 -22.50 3.30 -10.88
N GLY A 340 -22.74 2.45 -11.88
CA GLY A 340 -23.94 1.63 -11.96
C GLY A 340 -23.97 0.49 -10.95
N LEU A 341 -22.86 -0.22 -10.74
CA LEU A 341 -22.78 -1.27 -9.72
C LEU A 341 -22.85 -0.66 -8.31
N GLY A 342 -22.16 0.46 -8.08
CA GLY A 342 -22.30 1.23 -6.84
C GLY A 342 -23.74 1.68 -6.58
N SER A 343 -24.44 2.11 -7.63
CA SER A 343 -25.84 2.53 -7.56
C SER A 343 -26.82 1.37 -7.38
N LEU A 344 -26.58 0.20 -7.99
CA LEU A 344 -27.35 -1.01 -7.74
C LEU A 344 -27.14 -1.53 -6.31
N GLY A 345 -25.91 -1.45 -5.81
CA GLY A 345 -25.60 -1.63 -4.40
C GLY A 345 -26.44 -0.67 -3.54
N TRP A 346 -26.44 0.62 -3.85
CA TRP A 346 -27.25 1.63 -3.14
C TRP A 346 -28.76 1.37 -3.19
N LEU A 347 -29.32 0.99 -4.35
CA LEU A 347 -30.75 0.70 -4.49
C LEU A 347 -31.15 -0.57 -3.75
N ALA A 348 -30.34 -1.62 -3.82
CA ALA A 348 -30.46 -2.80 -2.96
C ALA A 348 -30.37 -2.41 -1.49
N LEU A 349 -29.51 -1.42 -1.17
CA LEU A 349 -29.39 -0.90 0.16
C LEU A 349 -30.61 -0.08 0.63
N ARG A 350 -31.29 0.61 -0.28
CA ARG A 350 -32.43 1.46 0.07
C ARG A 350 -33.70 0.68 0.38
N SER A 351 -33.94 -0.45 -0.29
CA SER A 351 -35.22 -1.18 -0.19
C SER A 351 -35.24 -2.36 0.77
N GLY A 352 -34.07 -2.84 1.23
CA GLY A 352 -33.99 -4.07 2.00
C GLY A 352 -34.00 -5.37 1.18
N ARG A 353 -34.02 -5.30 -0.15
CA ARG A 353 -34.12 -6.49 -1.02
C ARG A 353 -32.75 -6.95 -1.52
N SER A 354 -32.59 -8.25 -1.77
CA SER A 354 -31.35 -8.81 -2.33
C SER A 354 -30.97 -8.14 -3.66
N LEU A 355 -29.68 -8.06 -3.98
CA LEU A 355 -29.20 -7.49 -5.25
C LEU A 355 -29.83 -8.21 -6.47
N SER A 356 -30.11 -9.51 -6.34
CA SER A 356 -30.82 -10.31 -7.36
C SER A 356 -32.26 -9.86 -7.61
N SER A 357 -32.89 -9.17 -6.66
CA SER A 357 -34.22 -8.59 -6.85
C SER A 357 -34.21 -7.40 -7.81
N TYR A 358 -33.06 -6.77 -8.01
CA TYR A 358 -32.87 -5.62 -8.90
C TYR A 358 -32.53 -6.00 -10.34
N LEU A 359 -32.17 -7.27 -10.57
CA LEU A 359 -31.90 -7.78 -11.90
C LEU A 359 -33.19 -8.11 -12.65
N PRO A 360 -33.23 -7.92 -13.98
CA PRO A 360 -34.35 -8.34 -14.83
C PRO A 360 -34.70 -9.81 -14.59
N ARG A 361 -35.99 -10.18 -14.73
CA ARG A 361 -36.48 -11.55 -14.49
C ARG A 361 -35.71 -12.63 -15.24
N ALA A 362 -35.14 -12.30 -16.41
CA ALA A 362 -34.31 -13.20 -17.22
C ALA A 362 -33.01 -13.66 -16.52
N MET A 363 -32.49 -12.87 -15.56
CA MET A 363 -31.23 -13.14 -14.86
C MET A 363 -31.40 -13.73 -13.44
N ARG A 364 -32.64 -13.98 -12.99
CA ARG A 364 -32.88 -14.57 -11.67
C ARG A 364 -32.78 -16.10 -11.73
N LYS A 365 -31.75 -16.69 -11.11
CA LYS A 365 -31.86 -18.07 -10.59
C LYS A 365 -32.85 -18.06 -9.43
N ARG A 366 -33.86 -18.95 -9.47
CA ARG A 366 -34.84 -19.15 -8.39
C ARG A 366 -34.10 -19.59 -7.12
N SER A 367 -33.76 -18.67 -6.23
CA SER A 367 -33.56 -19.01 -4.81
C SER A 367 -34.92 -18.95 -4.13
N SER A 368 -35.29 -20.07 -3.54
CA SER A 368 -36.54 -20.35 -2.83
C SER A 368 -36.97 -19.24 -1.86
N ALA A 369 -38.27 -18.95 -1.90
CA ALA A 369 -38.97 -18.06 -1.01
C ALA A 369 -39.09 -18.69 0.38
N GLN A 370 -38.33 -18.18 1.35
CA GLN A 370 -38.70 -18.21 2.77
C GLN A 370 -37.81 -17.22 3.52
N GLY A 371 -38.37 -16.06 3.87
CA GLY A 371 -37.61 -15.06 4.64
C GLY A 371 -38.10 -13.61 4.62
N ASP A 372 -39.29 -13.28 4.10
CA ASP A 372 -39.84 -11.93 4.27
C ASP A 372 -40.56 -11.82 5.62
N ARG A 373 -39.79 -11.61 6.69
CA ARG A 373 -40.29 -10.90 7.88
C ARG A 373 -39.80 -9.46 7.78
N MET A 374 -40.75 -8.54 7.65
CA MET A 374 -40.53 -7.10 7.66
C MET A 374 -39.71 -6.70 8.90
N LEU A 375 -38.53 -6.12 8.66
CA LEU A 375 -37.72 -5.46 9.70
C LEU A 375 -37.92 -3.94 9.57
N PRO A 376 -38.14 -3.21 10.68
CA PRO A 376 -38.47 -1.78 10.66
C PRO A 376 -37.30 -0.90 10.19
N LEU A 377 -37.66 0.17 9.48
CA LEU A 377 -36.92 1.11 8.63
C LEU A 377 -35.80 1.95 9.29
N TRP A 378 -35.06 1.45 10.28
CA TRP A 378 -34.05 2.24 11.03
C TRP A 378 -32.59 1.72 10.93
N GLN A 379 -32.22 0.97 9.89
CA GLN A 379 -30.92 0.25 9.87
C GLN A 379 -29.94 0.53 8.69
N TRP A 380 -30.31 1.26 7.64
CA TRP A 380 -29.50 1.30 6.39
C TRP A 380 -28.48 2.44 6.24
N ASN A 381 -28.12 3.12 7.34
CA ASN A 381 -27.07 4.15 7.37
C ASN A 381 -25.66 3.61 7.72
N ARG A 382 -25.44 2.28 7.68
CA ARG A 382 -24.34 1.61 8.43
C ARG A 382 -23.11 1.14 7.64
N HIS A 383 -23.09 1.16 6.30
CA HIS A 383 -22.05 0.47 5.51
C HIS A 383 -21.29 1.31 4.49
N TRP A 384 -21.67 2.56 4.23
CA TRP A 384 -20.91 3.43 3.32
C TRP A 384 -19.51 3.76 3.88
N LEU A 385 -19.38 3.81 5.22
CA LEU A 385 -18.12 4.10 5.91
C LEU A 385 -17.01 3.10 5.56
N ILE A 386 -17.33 1.81 5.39
CA ILE A 386 -16.31 0.82 5.03
C ILE A 386 -15.87 0.98 3.56
N VAL A 387 -16.79 1.36 2.67
CA VAL A 387 -16.43 1.64 1.26
C VAL A 387 -15.47 2.82 1.21
N VAL A 388 -15.79 3.92 1.91
CA VAL A 388 -14.90 5.09 2.00
C VAL A 388 -13.55 4.73 2.61
N CYS A 389 -13.54 3.94 3.69
CA CYS A 389 -12.31 3.49 4.34
C CYS A 389 -11.42 2.67 3.40
N VAL A 390 -12.00 1.72 2.65
CA VAL A 390 -11.26 0.87 1.71
C VAL A 390 -10.79 1.67 0.49
N SER A 391 -11.61 2.56 -0.05
CA SER A 391 -11.19 3.44 -1.14
C SER A 391 -10.05 4.36 -0.71
N ALA A 392 -10.14 4.96 0.49
CA ALA A 392 -9.05 5.76 1.05
C ALA A 392 -7.77 4.93 1.26
N PHE A 393 -7.90 3.70 1.75
CA PHE A 393 -6.78 2.77 1.89
C PHE A 393 -6.10 2.47 0.55
N VAL A 394 -6.87 2.15 -0.51
CA VAL A 394 -6.30 1.86 -1.83
C VAL A 394 -5.60 3.08 -2.41
N VAL A 395 -6.19 4.28 -2.25
CA VAL A 395 -5.55 5.53 -2.71
C VAL A 395 -4.25 5.78 -1.96
N LEU A 396 -4.25 5.67 -0.63
CA LEU A 396 -3.05 5.86 0.19
C LEU A 396 -2.00 4.77 -0.06
N GLY A 397 -2.39 3.50 -0.14
CA GLY A 397 -1.47 2.40 -0.45
C GLY A 397 -0.81 2.59 -1.81
N THR A 398 -1.58 3.03 -2.82
CA THR A 398 -1.02 3.39 -4.14
C THR A 398 -0.06 4.58 -4.03
N LEU A 399 -0.40 5.59 -3.23
CA LEU A 399 0.47 6.73 -2.98
C LEU A 399 1.80 6.29 -2.33
N TYR A 400 1.76 5.49 -1.28
CA TYR A 400 2.95 4.92 -0.64
C TYR A 400 3.78 4.11 -1.64
N SER A 401 3.12 3.33 -2.50
CA SER A 401 3.78 2.51 -3.54
C SER A 401 4.53 3.35 -4.56
N VAL A 402 4.08 4.58 -4.85
CA VAL A 402 4.69 5.49 -5.83
C VAL A 402 5.76 6.37 -5.18
N VAL A 403 5.51 6.87 -3.96
CA VAL A 403 6.41 7.81 -3.28
C VAL A 403 7.59 7.11 -2.62
N THR A 404 7.41 5.87 -2.14
CA THR A 404 8.52 5.07 -1.62
C THR A 404 9.33 4.56 -2.82
N PRO A 405 10.63 4.88 -2.92
CA PRO A 405 11.45 4.35 -4.00
C PRO A 405 11.44 2.83 -4.06
N LEU A 406 11.69 2.26 -5.25
CA LEU A 406 11.64 0.80 -5.40
C LEU A 406 12.71 0.13 -4.54
N PHE A 407 12.34 -0.97 -3.88
CA PHE A 407 13.27 -1.83 -3.13
C PHE A 407 13.88 -1.24 -1.84
N GLU A 408 13.43 -0.08 -1.41
CA GLU A 408 13.81 0.52 -0.13
C GLU A 408 13.04 -0.04 1.07
N THR A 409 12.02 -0.87 0.84
CA THR A 409 11.38 -1.63 1.91
C THR A 409 12.23 -2.86 2.26
N PRO A 410 12.34 -3.27 3.54
CA PRO A 410 13.18 -4.40 3.94
C PRO A 410 12.82 -5.67 3.18
N ASP A 411 13.85 -6.32 2.63
CA ASP A 411 13.80 -7.58 1.88
C ASP A 411 13.05 -7.52 0.53
N GLU A 412 12.56 -6.34 0.13
CA GLU A 412 11.68 -6.17 -1.03
C GLU A 412 12.35 -6.57 -2.36
N VAL A 413 13.64 -6.24 -2.51
CA VAL A 413 14.45 -6.66 -3.66
C VAL A 413 14.50 -8.17 -3.80
N TRP A 414 14.69 -8.90 -2.70
CA TRP A 414 14.81 -10.36 -2.70
C TRP A 414 13.47 -11.03 -3.00
N HIS A 415 12.38 -10.49 -2.45
CA HIS A 415 11.04 -10.92 -2.80
C HIS A 415 10.74 -10.69 -4.29
N TYR A 416 11.09 -9.52 -4.84
CA TYR A 416 10.87 -9.23 -6.26
C TYR A 416 11.73 -10.11 -7.17
N LEU A 417 12.99 -10.37 -6.85
CA LEU A 417 13.83 -11.27 -7.62
C LEU A 417 13.27 -12.70 -7.66
N TYR A 418 12.53 -13.11 -6.62
CA TYR A 418 11.79 -14.38 -6.64
C TYR A 418 10.56 -14.30 -7.55
N VAL A 419 9.78 -13.22 -7.48
CA VAL A 419 8.71 -12.97 -8.45
C VAL A 419 9.24 -13.02 -9.89
N LYS A 420 10.37 -12.36 -10.16
CA LYS A 420 11.02 -12.32 -11.47
C LYS A 420 11.44 -13.73 -11.92
N HIS A 421 12.09 -14.51 -11.05
CA HIS A 421 12.50 -15.88 -11.36
C HIS A 421 11.31 -16.76 -11.79
N ILE A 422 10.16 -16.61 -11.13
CA ILE A 422 8.92 -17.30 -11.51
C ILE A 422 8.38 -16.78 -12.85
N ALA A 423 8.36 -15.46 -13.03
CA ALA A 423 7.89 -14.80 -14.25
C ALA A 423 8.71 -15.21 -15.49
N ASP A 424 10.03 -15.39 -15.33
CA ASP A 424 10.96 -15.84 -16.37
C ASP A 424 10.83 -17.35 -16.69
N GLY A 425 9.99 -18.09 -15.96
CA GLY A 425 9.80 -19.53 -16.16
C GLY A 425 10.82 -20.42 -15.44
N GLY A 426 11.57 -19.90 -14.46
CA GLY A 426 12.59 -20.65 -13.70
C GLY A 426 12.04 -21.75 -12.78
N GLY A 427 10.72 -21.77 -12.55
CA GLY A 427 10.09 -22.72 -11.62
C GLY A 427 10.36 -22.39 -10.16
N LEU A 428 10.12 -23.34 -9.25
CA LEU A 428 10.39 -23.13 -7.83
C LEU A 428 11.90 -23.24 -7.58
N PRO A 429 12.53 -22.25 -6.92
CA PRO A 429 13.96 -22.26 -6.68
C PRO A 429 14.36 -23.48 -5.84
N VAL A 430 15.55 -23.99 -6.17
CA VAL A 430 16.23 -25.05 -5.42
C VAL A 430 17.56 -24.48 -4.98
N TYR A 431 17.75 -24.29 -3.68
CA TYR A 431 19.00 -23.78 -3.15
C TYR A 431 20.07 -24.86 -3.18
N GLN A 432 21.29 -24.45 -3.49
CA GLN A 432 22.49 -25.29 -3.53
C GLN A 432 23.56 -24.64 -2.65
N GLU A 433 24.18 -25.44 -1.79
CA GLU A 433 25.25 -24.98 -0.92
C GLU A 433 26.45 -24.48 -1.74
N GLY A 434 27.04 -23.34 -1.34
CA GLY A 434 28.13 -22.69 -2.06
C GLY A 434 27.71 -21.83 -3.27
N VAL A 435 26.42 -21.78 -3.63
CA VAL A 435 25.91 -20.91 -4.70
C VAL A 435 25.19 -19.71 -4.10
N THR A 436 25.60 -18.50 -4.48
CA THR A 436 24.91 -17.26 -4.10
C THR A 436 23.64 -17.08 -4.93
N PHE A 437 22.47 -17.18 -4.29
CA PHE A 437 21.19 -16.94 -4.95
C PHE A 437 20.82 -15.45 -4.91
N PRO A 438 20.35 -14.85 -6.02
CA PRO A 438 19.92 -13.45 -6.04
C PRO A 438 18.80 -13.12 -5.04
N MET A 439 17.98 -14.11 -4.67
CA MET A 439 16.86 -14.00 -3.74
C MET A 439 17.28 -14.21 -2.27
N HIS A 440 18.56 -14.49 -1.99
CA HIS A 440 19.09 -14.78 -0.65
C HIS A 440 18.20 -15.78 0.12
N GLN A 441 17.87 -15.47 1.38
CA GLN A 441 17.06 -16.31 2.24
C GLN A 441 15.61 -16.45 1.76
N GLU A 442 15.10 -15.54 0.94
CA GLU A 442 13.70 -15.57 0.49
C GLU A 442 13.41 -16.75 -0.44
N ALA A 443 14.45 -17.35 -1.03
CA ALA A 443 14.34 -18.58 -1.81
C ALA A 443 13.80 -19.77 -1.01
N SER A 444 13.95 -19.78 0.32
CA SER A 444 13.41 -20.84 1.19
C SER A 444 11.92 -20.66 1.53
N GLN A 445 11.33 -19.50 1.21
CA GLN A 445 9.97 -19.19 1.60
C GLN A 445 8.92 -19.98 0.78
N PRO A 446 7.74 -20.23 1.37
CA PRO A 446 6.60 -20.79 0.66
C PRO A 446 6.19 -19.96 -0.59
N PRO A 447 5.71 -20.59 -1.68
CA PRO A 447 5.75 -19.99 -3.01
C PRO A 447 4.52 -19.16 -3.40
N LEU A 448 3.42 -19.17 -2.64
CA LEU A 448 2.11 -18.68 -3.11
C LEU A 448 2.13 -17.21 -3.53
N TYR A 449 2.75 -16.33 -2.74
CA TYR A 449 2.85 -14.91 -3.04
C TYR A 449 3.62 -14.66 -4.35
N TYR A 450 4.72 -15.39 -4.54
CA TYR A 450 5.59 -15.25 -5.71
C TYR A 450 4.95 -15.84 -6.97
N LEU A 451 4.21 -16.95 -6.86
CA LEU A 451 3.45 -17.54 -7.96
C LEU A 451 2.38 -16.59 -8.49
N LEU A 452 1.57 -16.02 -7.59
CA LEU A 452 0.51 -15.08 -7.97
C LEU A 452 1.08 -13.82 -8.61
N SER A 453 2.14 -13.28 -8.02
CA SER A 453 2.81 -12.07 -8.51
C SER A 453 3.52 -12.31 -9.84
N GLY A 454 4.22 -13.44 -9.98
CA GLY A 454 4.97 -13.80 -11.17
C GLY A 454 4.04 -14.04 -12.37
N TRP A 455 2.91 -14.72 -12.17
CA TRP A 455 1.89 -14.86 -13.22
C TRP A 455 1.27 -13.53 -13.63
N ALA A 456 1.12 -12.59 -12.69
CA ALA A 456 0.60 -11.26 -12.99
C ALA A 456 1.56 -10.40 -13.83
N THR A 457 2.87 -10.69 -13.81
CA THR A 457 3.92 -9.91 -14.48
C THR A 457 4.71 -10.67 -15.56
N ALA A 458 4.44 -11.97 -15.79
CA ALA A 458 5.16 -12.80 -16.76
C ALA A 458 5.14 -12.31 -18.22
N TRP A 459 4.20 -11.42 -18.57
CA TRP A 459 4.10 -10.82 -19.90
C TRP A 459 4.98 -9.57 -20.09
N ILE A 460 5.71 -9.15 -19.05
CA ILE A 460 6.57 -7.96 -19.06
C ILE A 460 8.03 -8.38 -19.20
N ASP A 461 8.74 -7.81 -20.17
CA ASP A 461 10.18 -7.98 -20.29
C ASP A 461 10.91 -7.25 -19.15
N THR A 462 11.56 -8.02 -18.27
CA THR A 462 12.30 -7.52 -17.10
C THR A 462 13.80 -7.78 -17.21
N THR A 463 14.33 -7.94 -18.42
CA THR A 463 15.78 -8.11 -18.67
C THR A 463 16.62 -6.93 -18.18
N ASP A 464 16.00 -5.77 -17.98
CA ASP A 464 16.58 -4.55 -17.41
C ASP A 464 16.80 -4.59 -15.89
N ALA A 465 16.45 -5.68 -15.20
CA ALA A 465 16.53 -5.77 -13.73
C ALA A 465 17.92 -5.46 -13.16
N GLY A 466 18.99 -5.84 -13.86
CA GLY A 466 20.38 -5.55 -13.44
C GLY A 466 20.76 -4.06 -13.52
N ILE A 467 20.01 -3.26 -14.30
CA ILE A 467 20.18 -1.81 -14.40
C ILE A 467 19.40 -1.10 -13.28
N VAL A 468 18.23 -1.63 -12.92
CA VAL A 468 17.36 -1.05 -11.88
C VAL A 468 17.84 -1.40 -10.47
N VAL A 469 18.27 -2.65 -10.24
CA VAL A 469 18.72 -3.12 -8.93
C VAL A 469 20.24 -2.88 -8.79
N ARG A 470 20.62 -1.69 -8.34
CA ARG A 470 22.02 -1.32 -8.08
C ARG A 470 22.23 -1.01 -6.60
N TYR A 471 22.97 -1.84 -5.88
CA TYR A 471 23.19 -1.65 -4.45
C TYR A 471 24.12 -0.47 -4.16
N ASN A 472 23.79 0.31 -3.13
CA ASN A 472 24.70 1.26 -2.50
C ASN A 472 25.53 0.52 -1.43
N PRO A 473 26.86 0.37 -1.61
CA PRO A 473 27.69 -0.34 -0.65
C PRO A 473 27.86 0.40 0.68
N HIS A 474 27.55 1.70 0.72
CA HIS A 474 27.70 2.55 1.91
C HIS A 474 26.41 2.69 2.73
N ALA A 475 25.36 1.93 2.39
CA ALA A 475 24.04 2.06 2.97
C ALA A 475 24.02 1.88 4.50
N ALA A 476 23.42 2.84 5.21
CA ALA A 476 23.27 2.86 6.66
C ALA A 476 22.02 2.05 7.09
N ILE A 477 22.10 0.73 6.95
CA ILE A 477 21.01 -0.20 7.30
C ILE A 477 20.83 -0.25 8.82
N GLY A 478 19.60 -0.02 9.30
CA GLY A 478 19.27 -0.12 10.73
C GLY A 478 19.88 0.97 11.62
N VAL A 479 20.37 2.07 11.05
CA VAL A 479 20.99 3.18 11.80
C VAL A 479 20.17 4.47 11.63
N PRO A 480 19.17 4.74 12.49
CA PRO A 480 18.34 5.94 12.39
C PRO A 480 19.09 7.27 12.57
N SER A 481 20.24 7.26 13.26
CA SER A 481 21.07 8.44 13.52
C SER A 481 22.00 8.81 12.36
N ALA A 482 22.01 7.99 11.29
CA ALA A 482 22.81 8.26 10.10
C ALA A 482 22.25 9.48 9.35
N TRP A 483 23.14 10.45 9.07
CA TRP A 483 22.78 11.65 8.33
C TRP A 483 22.53 11.37 6.84
N GLY A 484 23.26 10.41 6.26
CA GLY A 484 23.22 10.07 4.83
C GLY A 484 23.33 8.57 4.60
N ASN A 485 23.51 8.18 3.34
CA ASN A 485 23.49 6.79 2.87
C ASN A 485 22.23 6.04 3.30
N ARG A 486 21.07 6.71 3.27
CA ARG A 486 19.80 6.08 3.69
C ARG A 486 19.30 5.07 2.67
N ASN A 487 19.67 5.24 1.41
CA ASN A 487 19.31 4.37 0.31
C ASN A 487 20.19 3.11 0.28
N VAL A 488 19.53 1.95 0.24
CA VAL A 488 20.17 0.66 -0.05
C VAL A 488 20.31 0.45 -1.55
N ILE A 489 19.39 1.01 -2.34
CA ILE A 489 19.43 0.98 -3.80
C ILE A 489 19.77 2.37 -4.34
N SER A 490 20.60 2.40 -5.37
CA SER A 490 20.95 3.60 -6.10
C SER A 490 19.87 3.91 -7.13
N HIS A 491 18.94 4.78 -6.75
CA HIS A 491 17.79 5.14 -7.59
C HIS A 491 18.21 5.88 -8.85
N THR A 492 17.47 5.70 -9.94
CA THR A 492 17.78 6.28 -11.27
C THR A 492 16.57 6.92 -11.92
N SER A 493 16.77 7.63 -13.04
CA SER A 493 15.66 8.11 -13.85
C SER A 493 14.83 6.99 -14.51
N TYR A 494 15.29 5.72 -14.49
CA TYR A 494 14.49 4.59 -14.98
C TYR A 494 13.22 4.36 -14.15
N GLU A 495 13.21 4.80 -12.90
CA GLU A 495 12.04 4.72 -12.01
C GLU A 495 10.99 5.81 -12.32
N ASN A 496 11.28 6.76 -13.22
CA ASN A 496 10.32 7.81 -13.56
C ASN A 496 9.17 7.29 -14.42
N PHE A 497 8.00 7.92 -14.25
CA PHE A 497 6.85 7.67 -15.11
C PHE A 497 7.12 8.19 -16.55
N PRO A 498 6.69 7.47 -17.61
CA PRO A 498 5.92 6.22 -17.62
C PRO A 498 6.77 4.98 -17.32
N TYR A 499 6.30 4.15 -16.39
CA TYR A 499 7.00 2.93 -15.96
C TYR A 499 7.13 1.90 -17.09
N ARG A 500 8.30 1.27 -17.17
CA ARG A 500 8.62 0.21 -18.15
C ARG A 500 9.42 -0.91 -17.48
N GLY A 501 9.47 -2.06 -18.15
CA GLY A 501 10.25 -3.22 -17.75
C GLY A 501 10.09 -3.59 -16.27
N THR A 502 11.23 -3.74 -15.57
CA THR A 502 11.28 -4.11 -14.16
C THR A 502 10.51 -3.15 -13.24
N VAL A 503 10.54 -1.85 -13.53
CA VAL A 503 9.83 -0.83 -12.73
C VAL A 503 8.32 -1.01 -12.82
N LEU A 504 7.80 -1.24 -14.04
CA LEU A 504 6.36 -1.50 -14.25
C LEU A 504 5.93 -2.78 -13.54
N ALA A 505 6.69 -3.86 -13.68
CA ALA A 505 6.40 -5.13 -13.03
C ALA A 505 6.39 -4.96 -11.49
N ALA A 506 7.38 -4.29 -10.91
CA ALA A 506 7.45 -4.03 -9.48
C ALA A 506 6.23 -3.24 -8.96
N HIS A 507 5.82 -2.16 -9.64
CA HIS A 507 4.64 -1.39 -9.26
C HIS A 507 3.33 -2.18 -9.37
N LEU A 508 3.18 -3.07 -10.35
CA LEU A 508 2.01 -3.95 -10.46
C LEU A 508 1.93 -4.94 -9.29
N VAL A 509 3.07 -5.48 -8.85
CA VAL A 509 3.14 -6.38 -7.68
C VAL A 509 2.85 -5.62 -6.38
N ARG A 510 3.37 -4.39 -6.23
CA ARG A 510 3.00 -3.50 -5.11
C ARG A 510 1.49 -3.23 -5.12
N PHE A 511 0.89 -2.94 -6.27
CA PHE A 511 -0.56 -2.70 -6.36
C PHE A 511 -1.37 -3.95 -6.01
N LEU A 512 -0.95 -5.15 -6.44
CA LEU A 512 -1.57 -6.41 -6.01
C LEU A 512 -1.50 -6.57 -4.48
N SER A 513 -0.37 -6.21 -3.88
CA SER A 513 -0.19 -6.22 -2.42
C SER A 513 -1.15 -5.22 -1.73
N VAL A 514 -1.34 -4.02 -2.28
CA VAL A 514 -2.34 -3.05 -1.79
C VAL A 514 -3.75 -3.65 -1.82
N LEU A 515 -4.12 -4.38 -2.87
CA LEU A 515 -5.43 -5.05 -2.93
C LEU A 515 -5.57 -6.15 -1.86
N MET A 516 -4.50 -6.90 -1.57
CA MET A 516 -4.50 -7.87 -0.47
C MET A 516 -4.66 -7.18 0.90
N GLY A 517 -3.97 -6.06 1.12
CA GLY A 517 -4.13 -5.21 2.31
C GLY A 517 -5.57 -4.69 2.47
N ALA A 518 -6.22 -4.29 1.37
CA ALA A 518 -7.61 -3.86 1.36
C ALA A 518 -8.56 -5.01 1.78
N GLY A 519 -8.26 -6.23 1.35
CA GLY A 519 -8.94 -7.45 1.81
C GLY A 519 -8.83 -7.66 3.32
N THR A 520 -7.66 -7.38 3.92
CA THR A 520 -7.47 -7.44 5.39
C THR A 520 -8.35 -6.40 6.08
N VAL A 521 -8.41 -5.16 5.59
CA VAL A 521 -9.29 -4.10 6.13
C VAL A 521 -10.77 -4.53 6.11
N LEU A 522 -11.22 -5.14 5.01
CA LEU A 522 -12.57 -5.70 4.89
C LEU A 522 -12.82 -6.84 5.89
N CYS A 523 -11.84 -7.71 6.10
CA CYS A 523 -11.95 -8.79 7.08
C CYS A 523 -12.01 -8.23 8.52
N THR A 524 -11.21 -7.21 8.84
CA THR A 524 -11.28 -6.50 10.14
C THR A 524 -12.68 -5.95 10.38
N TYR A 525 -13.26 -5.27 9.39
CA TYR A 525 -14.64 -4.81 9.45
C TYR A 525 -15.63 -5.97 9.69
N ALA A 526 -15.49 -7.07 8.95
CA ALA A 526 -16.40 -8.21 9.02
C ALA A 526 -16.33 -8.95 10.37
N VAL A 527 -15.12 -9.14 10.91
CA VAL A 527 -14.87 -9.72 12.24
C VAL A 527 -15.49 -8.82 13.32
N ALA A 528 -15.15 -7.53 13.32
CA ALA A 528 -15.65 -6.58 14.31
C ALA A 528 -17.18 -6.48 14.29
N ARG A 529 -17.79 -6.42 13.10
CA ARG A 529 -19.25 -6.35 12.93
C ARG A 529 -19.95 -7.60 13.47
N ARG A 530 -19.40 -8.79 13.20
CA ARG A 530 -20.02 -10.05 13.64
C ARG A 530 -19.89 -10.23 15.16
N LEU A 531 -18.73 -9.90 15.73
CA LEU A 531 -18.52 -10.04 17.18
C LEU A 531 -19.20 -8.93 17.98
N PHE A 532 -19.22 -7.70 17.46
CA PHE A 532 -19.71 -6.51 18.16
C PHE A 532 -20.64 -5.68 17.26
N PRO A 533 -21.89 -6.15 17.03
CA PRO A 533 -22.84 -5.48 16.13
C PRO A 533 -23.34 -4.11 16.63
N TRP A 534 -23.14 -3.82 17.92
CA TRP A 534 -23.51 -2.56 18.56
C TRP A 534 -22.35 -2.04 19.43
N PRO A 535 -21.96 -0.76 19.30
CA PRO A 535 -22.53 0.24 18.39
C PRO A 535 -22.08 0.03 16.93
N GLY A 536 -22.96 0.31 15.95
CA GLY A 536 -22.71 0.00 14.53
C GLY A 536 -21.53 0.76 13.87
N TRP A 537 -21.01 1.80 14.52
CA TRP A 537 -19.82 2.55 14.06
C TRP A 537 -18.49 1.95 14.57
N LEU A 538 -18.51 0.98 15.50
CA LEU A 538 -17.29 0.35 16.02
C LEU A 538 -16.56 -0.46 14.94
N ALA A 539 -17.30 -1.23 14.14
CA ALA A 539 -16.72 -2.04 13.08
C ALA A 539 -15.98 -1.21 12.01
N PRO A 540 -16.56 -0.13 11.43
CA PRO A 540 -15.81 0.73 10.53
C PRO A 540 -14.67 1.49 11.24
N ALA A 541 -14.78 1.80 12.53
CA ALA A 541 -13.68 2.41 13.29
C ALA A 541 -12.48 1.46 13.46
N ALA A 542 -12.72 0.18 13.75
CA ALA A 542 -11.66 -0.84 13.82
C ALA A 542 -10.99 -1.06 12.45
N ALA A 543 -11.79 -1.04 11.38
CA ALA A 543 -11.27 -1.12 10.01
C ALA A 543 -10.44 0.12 9.64
N ALA A 544 -10.87 1.32 10.04
CA ALA A 544 -10.14 2.56 9.83
C ALA A 544 -8.82 2.62 10.61
N LEU A 545 -8.79 2.13 11.85
CA LEU A 545 -7.54 2.00 12.62
C LEU A 545 -6.53 1.12 11.88
N ASN A 546 -7.00 -0.01 11.33
CA ASN A 546 -6.16 -0.88 10.49
C ASN A 546 -5.70 -0.18 9.22
N ALA A 547 -6.63 0.43 8.48
CA ALA A 547 -6.37 1.06 7.20
C ALA A 547 -5.40 2.24 7.27
N PHE A 548 -5.44 3.04 8.34
CA PHE A 548 -4.70 4.30 8.42
C PHE A 548 -3.45 4.20 9.29
N LEU A 549 -3.07 3.01 9.74
CA LEU A 549 -1.80 2.82 10.45
C LEU A 549 -0.63 2.98 9.45
N PRO A 550 0.31 3.93 9.63
CA PRO A 550 1.35 4.22 8.64
C PRO A 550 2.20 3.00 8.25
N GLN A 551 2.61 2.18 9.23
CA GLN A 551 3.35 0.96 8.92
C GLN A 551 2.53 -0.05 8.10
N PHE A 552 1.24 -0.20 8.39
CA PHE A 552 0.39 -1.14 7.65
C PHE A 552 0.24 -0.72 6.19
N LEU A 553 0.11 0.58 5.93
CA LEU A 553 0.13 1.14 4.57
C LEU A 553 1.47 0.91 3.88
N PHE A 554 2.58 1.24 4.54
CA PHE A 554 3.94 1.06 4.00
C PHE A 554 4.22 -0.40 3.60
N ILE A 555 3.93 -1.35 4.49
CA ILE A 555 4.13 -2.78 4.21
C ILE A 555 3.14 -3.29 3.16
N SER A 556 1.89 -2.82 3.15
CA SER A 556 0.92 -3.20 2.11
C SER A 556 1.26 -2.64 0.72
N ALA A 557 2.07 -1.57 0.67
CA ALA A 557 2.50 -0.90 -0.54
C ALA A 557 3.86 -1.40 -1.09
N SER A 558 4.41 -2.48 -0.52
CA SER A 558 5.71 -3.06 -0.91
C SER A 558 5.57 -4.51 -1.34
N ILE A 559 6.61 -5.04 -1.99
CA ILE A 559 6.67 -6.42 -2.47
C ILE A 559 7.14 -7.34 -1.35
N ASN A 560 6.21 -7.99 -0.65
CA ASN A 560 6.52 -8.94 0.41
C ASN A 560 5.38 -9.95 0.64
N ASN A 561 5.74 -11.12 1.19
CA ASN A 561 4.77 -12.16 1.51
C ASN A 561 3.98 -11.93 2.82
N ASP A 562 4.33 -10.91 3.62
CA ASP A 562 3.61 -10.57 4.87
C ASP A 562 2.18 -10.09 4.61
N VAL A 563 1.97 -9.37 3.50
CA VAL A 563 0.64 -8.86 3.14
C VAL A 563 -0.35 -10.00 2.86
N LEU A 564 0.10 -11.04 2.15
CA LEU A 564 -0.74 -12.19 1.83
C LEU A 564 -1.06 -13.03 3.06
N ILE A 565 -0.07 -13.32 3.91
CA ILE A 565 -0.35 -14.06 5.15
C ILE A 565 -1.23 -13.26 6.11
N THR A 566 -1.12 -11.93 6.11
CA THR A 566 -2.00 -11.06 6.88
C THR A 566 -3.45 -11.18 6.43
N LEU A 567 -3.70 -11.16 5.11
CA LEU A 567 -5.03 -11.38 4.55
C LEU A 567 -5.58 -12.77 4.90
N LEU A 568 -4.77 -13.82 4.75
CA LEU A 568 -5.18 -15.19 5.03
C LEU A 568 -5.41 -15.44 6.53
N GLY A 569 -4.63 -14.81 7.40
CA GLY A 569 -4.87 -14.78 8.85
C GLY A 569 -6.20 -14.10 9.20
N ALA A 570 -6.49 -12.96 8.56
CA ALA A 570 -7.75 -12.24 8.73
C ALA A 570 -8.97 -13.04 8.24
N LEU A 571 -8.85 -13.70 7.08
CA LEU A 571 -9.87 -14.61 6.54
C LEU A 571 -10.09 -15.83 7.44
N THR A 572 -9.01 -16.41 7.99
CA THR A 572 -9.08 -17.53 8.93
C THR A 572 -9.90 -17.13 10.16
N LEU A 573 -9.56 -16.00 10.79
CA LEU A 573 -10.31 -15.50 11.95
C LEU A 573 -11.77 -15.22 11.59
N TRP A 574 -12.03 -14.60 10.44
CA TRP A 574 -13.40 -14.33 9.98
C TRP A 574 -14.21 -15.61 9.74
N LEU A 575 -13.63 -16.64 9.11
CA LEU A 575 -14.28 -17.94 8.89
C LEU A 575 -14.54 -18.66 10.21
N LEU A 576 -13.61 -18.63 11.16
CA LEU A 576 -13.81 -19.19 12.49
C LEU A 576 -14.97 -18.48 13.23
N VAL A 577 -15.07 -17.15 13.13
CA VAL A 577 -16.20 -16.39 13.66
C VAL A 577 -17.51 -16.79 12.97
N CYS A 578 -17.51 -16.98 11.65
CA CYS A 578 -18.69 -17.43 10.90
C CYS A 578 -19.11 -18.85 11.32
N ILE A 579 -18.18 -19.79 11.48
CA ILE A 579 -18.46 -21.16 11.93
C ILE A 579 -19.00 -21.16 13.36
N ALA A 580 -18.40 -20.35 14.25
CA ALA A 580 -18.85 -20.22 15.63
C ALA A 580 -20.31 -19.74 15.71
N GLN A 581 -20.69 -18.75 14.90
CA GLN A 581 -22.01 -18.11 14.92
C GLN A 581 -23.06 -18.85 14.07
N ASP A 582 -22.74 -19.15 12.81
CA ASP A 582 -23.70 -19.70 11.83
C ASP A 582 -23.71 -21.23 11.81
N GLY A 583 -22.79 -21.88 12.53
CA GLY A 583 -22.71 -23.33 12.67
C GLY A 583 -21.96 -24.07 11.55
N PRO A 584 -21.84 -25.40 11.69
CA PRO A 584 -21.04 -26.24 10.81
C PRO A 584 -21.65 -26.34 9.41
N SER A 585 -20.79 -26.27 8.38
CA SER A 585 -21.17 -26.48 6.97
C SER A 585 -19.95 -26.99 6.21
N VAL A 586 -20.15 -27.96 5.31
CA VAL A 586 -19.08 -28.48 4.43
C VAL A 586 -18.34 -27.34 3.73
N ALA A 587 -19.09 -26.37 3.18
CA ALA A 587 -18.51 -25.24 2.47
C ALA A 587 -17.62 -24.38 3.38
N ARG A 588 -18.03 -24.13 4.64
CA ARG A 588 -17.25 -23.30 5.58
C ARG A 588 -15.98 -23.99 6.06
N PHE A 589 -16.04 -25.28 6.36
CA PHE A 589 -14.86 -26.05 6.78
C PHE A 589 -13.90 -26.30 5.63
N THR A 590 -14.42 -26.56 4.43
CA THR A 590 -13.58 -26.66 3.21
C THR A 590 -12.90 -25.31 2.92
N ALA A 591 -13.63 -24.20 3.03
CA ALA A 591 -13.04 -22.86 2.88
C ALA A 591 -11.98 -22.58 3.96
N LEU A 592 -12.24 -22.94 5.23
CA LEU A 592 -11.26 -22.80 6.30
C LEU A 592 -10.00 -23.63 6.03
N GLY A 593 -10.16 -24.88 5.61
CA GLY A 593 -9.04 -25.76 5.26
C GLY A 593 -8.24 -25.23 4.09
N ALA A 594 -8.91 -24.76 3.03
CA ALA A 594 -8.26 -24.14 1.89
C ALA A 594 -7.47 -22.88 2.29
N VAL A 595 -8.06 -21.99 3.09
CA VAL A 595 -7.37 -20.77 3.57
C VAL A 595 -6.17 -21.12 4.46
N LEU A 596 -6.27 -22.13 5.33
CA LEU A 596 -5.14 -22.60 6.14
C LEU A 596 -4.02 -23.20 5.28
N GLY A 597 -4.36 -23.98 4.25
CA GLY A 597 -3.38 -24.52 3.30
C GLY A 597 -2.73 -23.43 2.43
N LEU A 598 -3.49 -22.42 2.02
CA LEU A 598 -2.93 -21.25 1.33
C LEU A 598 -2.03 -20.42 2.26
N ALA A 599 -2.40 -20.30 3.54
CA ALA A 599 -1.61 -19.59 4.54
C ALA A 599 -0.26 -20.26 4.76
N SER A 600 -0.24 -21.60 4.85
CA SER A 600 0.99 -22.37 4.96
C SER A 600 1.84 -22.30 3.68
N LEU A 601 1.24 -22.05 2.51
CA LEU A 601 1.95 -21.77 1.25
C LEU A 601 2.36 -20.30 1.07
N SER A 602 1.97 -19.40 1.98
CA SER A 602 2.34 -17.98 1.90
C SER A 602 3.59 -17.67 2.71
N LYS A 603 3.66 -18.17 3.94
CA LYS A 603 4.77 -17.92 4.88
C LYS A 603 4.73 -18.93 6.03
N LEU A 604 5.90 -19.29 6.58
CA LEU A 604 6.00 -20.29 7.67
C LEU A 604 5.22 -19.87 8.93
N ASN A 605 5.15 -18.57 9.23
CA ASN A 605 4.34 -18.06 10.35
C ASN A 605 2.83 -18.36 10.17
N GLY A 606 2.37 -18.68 8.96
CA GLY A 606 1.01 -19.14 8.71
C GLY A 606 0.69 -20.48 9.38
N LEU A 607 1.69 -21.29 9.71
CA LEU A 607 1.50 -22.51 10.48
C LEU A 607 0.98 -22.25 11.89
N VAL A 608 1.20 -21.05 12.46
CA VAL A 608 0.63 -20.64 13.77
C VAL A 608 -0.90 -20.62 13.73
N LEU A 609 -1.50 -20.42 12.56
CA LEU A 609 -2.97 -20.43 12.38
C LEU A 609 -3.59 -21.81 12.58
N VAL A 610 -2.83 -22.88 12.35
CA VAL A 610 -3.29 -24.28 12.50
C VAL A 610 -3.65 -24.60 13.96
N PRO A 611 -2.74 -24.51 14.94
CA PRO A 611 -3.07 -24.78 16.34
C PRO A 611 -4.13 -23.81 16.88
N LEU A 612 -4.12 -22.54 16.44
CA LEU A 612 -5.18 -21.57 16.77
C LEU A 612 -6.55 -22.05 16.31
N ALA A 613 -6.67 -22.50 15.05
CA ALA A 613 -7.92 -23.04 14.50
C ALA A 613 -8.35 -24.32 15.24
N VAL A 614 -7.41 -25.23 15.54
CA VAL A 614 -7.69 -26.46 16.32
C VAL A 614 -8.31 -26.11 17.67
N VAL A 615 -7.69 -25.21 18.45
CA VAL A 615 -8.19 -24.82 19.78
C VAL A 615 -9.60 -24.25 19.69
N VAL A 616 -9.85 -23.34 18.74
CA VAL A 616 -11.19 -22.75 18.55
C VAL A 616 -12.22 -23.82 18.17
N LEU A 617 -11.88 -24.75 17.27
CA LEU A 617 -12.77 -25.83 16.87
C LEU A 617 -13.06 -26.82 18.00
N LEU A 618 -12.06 -27.15 18.83
CA LEU A 618 -12.23 -28.02 20.01
C LEU A 618 -13.15 -27.36 21.05
N VAL A 619 -12.98 -26.07 21.32
CA VAL A 619 -13.88 -25.32 22.22
C VAL A 619 -15.31 -25.30 21.68
N LEU A 620 -15.49 -25.13 20.36
CA LEU A 620 -16.81 -25.19 19.72
C LEU A 620 -17.42 -26.61 19.80
N ALA A 621 -16.62 -27.66 19.64
CA ALA A 621 -17.03 -29.06 19.76
C ALA A 621 -17.54 -29.37 21.17
N TRP A 622 -16.78 -28.97 22.19
CA TRP A 622 -17.14 -29.14 23.60
C TRP A 622 -18.44 -28.42 23.93
N LYS A 623 -18.55 -27.15 23.53
CA LYS A 623 -19.74 -26.33 23.81
C LYS A 623 -21.01 -26.84 23.14
N ARG A 624 -20.90 -27.39 21.92
CA ARG A 624 -22.05 -27.92 21.17
C ARG A 624 -22.41 -29.36 21.52
N ARG A 625 -21.65 -30.05 22.39
CA ARG A 625 -21.81 -31.48 22.73
C ARG A 625 -21.86 -32.41 21.51
N GLN A 626 -21.14 -32.04 20.45
CA GLN A 626 -21.10 -32.76 19.17
C GLN A 626 -19.67 -33.22 18.85
N GLY A 627 -19.05 -33.93 19.80
CA GLY A 627 -17.63 -34.30 19.73
C GLY A 627 -17.25 -35.03 18.44
N TRP A 628 -17.98 -36.11 18.10
CA TRP A 628 -17.68 -36.92 16.91
C TRP A 628 -17.91 -36.17 15.59
N ALA A 629 -19.01 -35.42 15.49
CA ALA A 629 -19.28 -34.63 14.29
C ALA A 629 -18.22 -33.53 14.09
N MET A 630 -17.81 -32.83 15.15
CA MET A 630 -16.74 -31.84 15.05
C MET A 630 -15.37 -32.47 14.80
N ALA A 631 -15.06 -33.63 15.39
CA ALA A 631 -13.83 -34.35 15.07
C ALA A 631 -13.74 -34.64 13.57
N ARG A 632 -14.82 -35.13 12.95
CA ARG A 632 -14.91 -35.32 11.49
C ARG A 632 -14.68 -34.02 10.71
N TRP A 633 -15.26 -32.90 11.13
CA TRP A 633 -15.07 -31.60 10.46
C TRP A 633 -13.66 -31.05 10.62
N THR A 634 -13.05 -31.24 11.79
CA THR A 634 -11.65 -30.91 12.07
C THR A 634 -10.74 -31.70 11.13
N VAL A 635 -10.91 -33.03 11.07
CA VAL A 635 -10.17 -33.89 10.12
C VAL A 635 -10.37 -33.44 8.68
N TRP A 636 -11.60 -33.14 8.27
CA TRP A 636 -11.90 -32.65 6.92
C TRP A 636 -11.19 -31.33 6.59
N THR A 637 -11.17 -30.40 7.55
CA THR A 637 -10.52 -29.08 7.41
C THR A 637 -9.02 -29.25 7.20
N PHE A 638 -8.37 -30.07 8.03
CA PHE A 638 -6.92 -30.26 7.95
C PHE A 638 -6.50 -31.18 6.80
N ALA A 639 -7.34 -32.13 6.39
CA ALA A 639 -7.13 -32.87 5.15
C ALA A 639 -7.17 -31.93 3.94
N THR A 640 -8.13 -31.01 3.89
CA THR A 640 -8.19 -29.96 2.85
C THR A 640 -6.94 -29.07 2.90
N ALA A 641 -6.50 -28.65 4.09
CA ALA A 641 -5.30 -27.84 4.24
C ALA A 641 -4.02 -28.57 3.77
N ALA A 642 -3.89 -29.86 4.11
CA ALA A 642 -2.79 -30.71 3.68
C ALA A 642 -2.79 -30.94 2.17
N LEU A 643 -3.96 -31.12 1.54
CA LEU A 643 -4.08 -31.23 0.08
C LEU A 643 -3.65 -29.94 -0.62
N VAL A 644 -4.00 -28.77 -0.07
CA VAL A 644 -3.67 -27.49 -0.67
C VAL A 644 -2.19 -27.14 -0.49
N GLY A 645 -1.66 -27.24 0.72
CA GLY A 645 -0.31 -26.74 1.04
C GLY A 645 0.72 -27.78 1.43
N GLY A 646 0.32 -29.00 1.76
CA GLY A 646 1.22 -30.04 2.30
C GLY A 646 2.28 -30.52 1.31
N TRP A 647 1.99 -30.47 0.00
CA TRP A 647 2.94 -30.89 -1.03
C TRP A 647 4.27 -30.13 -0.99
N TRP A 648 4.25 -28.85 -0.61
CA TRP A 648 5.47 -28.03 -0.56
C TRP A 648 6.40 -28.46 0.59
N TYR A 649 5.83 -28.79 1.75
CA TYR A 649 6.57 -29.32 2.89
C TYR A 649 7.15 -30.72 2.61
N VAL A 650 6.38 -31.57 1.91
CA VAL A 650 6.87 -32.87 1.44
C VAL A 650 8.03 -32.70 0.45
N ARG A 651 7.91 -31.75 -0.50
CA ARG A 651 9.00 -31.40 -1.42
C ARG A 651 10.27 -30.99 -0.66
N ASN A 652 10.16 -30.07 0.31
CA ASN A 652 11.33 -29.61 1.05
C ASN A 652 11.96 -30.71 1.90
N LEU A 653 11.14 -31.59 2.49
CA LEU A 653 11.63 -32.78 3.19
C LEU A 653 12.42 -33.71 2.24
N GLN A 654 11.95 -33.90 1.00
CA GLN A 654 12.64 -34.71 -0.01
C GLN A 654 13.92 -34.07 -0.53
N LEU A 655 13.94 -32.74 -0.72
CA LEU A 655 15.09 -32.03 -1.29
C LEU A 655 16.17 -31.71 -0.24
N TYR A 656 15.77 -31.36 0.98
CA TYR A 656 16.68 -30.77 1.97
C TYR A 656 16.72 -31.55 3.29
N GLY A 657 15.87 -32.56 3.48
CA GLY A 657 15.72 -33.23 4.78
C GLY A 657 15.08 -32.36 5.87
N ASP A 658 14.71 -31.12 5.55
CA ASP A 658 14.05 -30.16 6.43
C ASP A 658 12.72 -29.71 5.79
N PRO A 659 11.56 -30.10 6.36
CA PRO A 659 10.25 -29.75 5.78
C PRO A 659 9.98 -28.23 5.79
N PHE A 660 10.64 -27.48 6.68
CA PHE A 660 10.41 -26.04 6.86
C PHE A 660 11.42 -25.18 6.09
N GLY A 661 12.53 -25.75 5.59
CA GLY A 661 13.59 -24.99 4.93
C GLY A 661 14.30 -23.98 5.85
N LEU A 662 14.28 -24.21 7.16
CA LEU A 662 14.91 -23.36 8.17
C LEU A 662 16.43 -23.49 8.15
N GLN A 663 16.97 -24.69 7.93
CA GLN A 663 18.41 -24.89 7.79
C GLN A 663 18.97 -24.01 6.65
N LEU A 664 18.22 -23.93 5.56
CA LEU A 664 18.54 -23.09 4.40
C LEU A 664 18.57 -21.60 4.74
N MET A 665 17.53 -21.15 5.44
CA MET A 665 17.40 -19.77 5.87
C MET A 665 18.56 -19.38 6.80
N PHE A 666 18.91 -20.24 7.76
CA PHE A 666 19.97 -19.98 8.72
C PHE A 666 21.38 -20.14 8.15
N ALA A 667 21.56 -20.86 7.04
CA ALA A 667 22.82 -20.90 6.31
C ALA A 667 23.17 -19.53 5.69
N VAL A 668 22.16 -18.80 5.21
CA VAL A 668 22.34 -17.44 4.63
C VAL A 668 22.32 -16.37 5.72
N LEU A 669 21.51 -16.55 6.77
CA LEU A 669 21.26 -15.53 7.79
C LEU A 669 21.28 -16.18 9.20
N PRO A 670 22.47 -16.26 9.83
CA PRO A 670 22.66 -16.96 11.09
C PRO A 670 21.78 -16.40 12.24
N PRO A 671 21.33 -17.24 13.18
CA PRO A 671 20.66 -16.78 14.40
C PRO A 671 21.61 -15.95 15.28
N HIS A 672 21.07 -15.28 16.29
CA HIS A 672 21.88 -14.62 17.31
C HIS A 672 22.89 -15.62 17.92
N ALA A 673 24.15 -15.20 18.03
CA ALA A 673 25.21 -15.99 18.65
C ALA A 673 24.90 -16.33 20.12
N GLU A 674 24.24 -15.40 20.83
CA GLU A 674 23.76 -15.60 22.19
C GLU A 674 22.30 -15.18 22.31
N ARG A 675 21.53 -15.90 23.13
CA ARG A 675 20.14 -15.54 23.39
C ARG A 675 20.11 -14.21 24.15
N PRO A 676 19.29 -13.23 23.72
CA PRO A 676 19.22 -11.94 24.39
C PRO A 676 18.75 -12.11 25.84
N THR A 677 19.42 -11.41 26.76
CA THR A 677 19.02 -11.30 28.17
C THR A 677 17.64 -10.64 28.29
N GLY A 678 16.98 -10.74 29.45
CA GLY A 678 15.63 -10.19 29.65
C GLY A 678 15.50 -8.70 29.32
N THR A 679 16.48 -7.89 29.72
CA THR A 679 16.54 -6.45 29.41
C THR A 679 16.74 -6.21 27.92
N LYS A 680 17.66 -6.93 27.27
CA LYS A 680 17.91 -6.83 25.82
C LYS A 680 16.69 -7.25 25.01
N LEU A 681 15.97 -8.29 25.45
CA LEU A 681 14.71 -8.72 24.84
C LEU A 681 13.63 -7.63 24.95
N LEU A 682 13.51 -6.95 26.10
CA LEU A 682 12.57 -5.83 26.26
C LEU A 682 12.88 -4.67 25.29
N HIS A 683 14.15 -4.32 25.11
CA HIS A 683 14.56 -3.31 24.12
C HIS A 683 14.25 -3.73 22.68
N LEU A 684 14.46 -5.00 22.34
CA LEU A 684 14.10 -5.54 21.03
C LEU A 684 12.58 -5.47 20.81
N LEU A 685 11.78 -5.80 21.83
CA LEU A 685 10.31 -5.71 21.76
C LEU A 685 9.81 -4.26 21.70
N ASP A 686 10.49 -3.31 22.33
CA ASP A 686 10.24 -1.87 22.18
C ASP A 686 10.46 -1.42 20.73
N GLY A 687 11.58 -1.82 20.11
CA GLY A 687 11.83 -1.59 18.69
C GLY A 687 10.77 -2.24 17.79
N ALA A 688 10.30 -3.44 18.14
CA ALA A 688 9.21 -4.11 17.44
C ALA A 688 7.89 -3.34 17.55
N LEU A 689 7.61 -2.72 18.70
CA LEU A 689 6.43 -1.89 18.92
C LEU A 689 6.51 -0.59 18.12
N LYS A 690 7.65 0.10 18.12
CA LYS A 690 7.85 1.30 17.27
C LYS A 690 7.67 1.00 15.79
N SER A 691 8.26 -0.10 15.34
CA SER A 691 8.10 -0.58 13.95
C SER A 691 6.70 -1.15 13.66
N PHE A 692 5.84 -1.39 14.64
CA PHE A 692 4.42 -1.68 14.41
C PHE A 692 3.66 -0.42 13.99
N PHE A 693 4.03 0.76 14.50
CA PHE A 693 3.38 2.04 14.18
C PHE A 693 3.98 2.72 12.94
N GLY A 694 5.30 2.81 12.86
CA GLY A 694 5.99 3.45 11.74
C GLY A 694 7.50 3.50 11.92
N VAL A 695 8.21 2.60 11.24
CA VAL A 695 9.66 2.69 10.97
C VAL A 695 9.84 2.26 9.51
N PHE A 696 10.34 3.18 8.70
CA PHE A 696 10.39 3.07 7.24
C PHE A 696 11.81 2.84 6.73
N GLY A 697 11.92 2.58 5.42
CA GLY A 697 13.17 2.19 4.79
C GLY A 697 13.71 0.88 5.37
N TRP A 698 15.02 0.71 5.31
CA TRP A 698 15.73 -0.41 5.92
C TRP A 698 15.99 -0.20 7.42
N PHE A 699 14.92 0.07 8.18
CA PHE A 699 14.96 0.39 9.63
C PHE A 699 15.80 1.62 9.99
N ASN A 700 15.90 2.58 9.07
CA ASN A 700 16.74 3.77 9.20
C ASN A 700 15.95 5.09 9.10
N ILE A 701 14.65 5.05 8.81
CA ILE A 701 13.78 6.23 8.78
C ILE A 701 12.75 6.11 9.91
N VAL A 702 12.96 6.86 10.99
CA VAL A 702 12.05 6.92 12.15
C VAL A 702 11.22 8.20 12.10
N MET A 703 10.02 8.13 12.67
CA MET A 703 9.17 9.30 12.89
C MET A 703 9.68 10.12 14.08
N ASP A 704 9.13 11.31 14.29
CA ASP A 704 9.42 12.10 15.47
C ASP A 704 9.12 11.33 16.77
N SER A 705 9.96 11.52 17.78
CA SER A 705 9.87 10.81 19.07
C SER A 705 8.52 10.98 19.77
N TRP A 706 7.92 12.18 19.70
CA TRP A 706 6.64 12.49 20.34
C TRP A 706 5.46 11.70 19.74
N LEU A 707 5.53 11.28 18.48
CA LEU A 707 4.50 10.46 17.84
C LEU A 707 4.46 9.06 18.45
N TYR A 708 5.63 8.46 18.73
CA TYR A 708 5.69 7.16 19.40
C TYR A 708 5.10 7.22 20.81
N VAL A 709 5.43 8.26 21.57
CA VAL A 709 4.83 8.50 22.90
C VAL A 709 3.31 8.61 22.81
N LEU A 710 2.77 9.30 21.80
CA LEU A 710 1.33 9.40 21.58
C LEU A 710 0.68 8.03 21.29
N PHE A 711 1.33 7.20 20.48
CA PHE A 711 0.87 5.84 20.19
C PHE A 711 0.90 4.94 21.43
N GLU A 712 1.97 5.01 22.22
CA GLU A 712 2.12 4.25 23.47
C GLU A 712 1.09 4.67 24.53
N ILE A 713 0.86 5.97 24.72
CA ILE A 713 -0.20 6.47 25.61
C ILE A 713 -1.57 6.00 25.13
N SER A 714 -1.84 6.07 23.82
CA SER A 714 -3.11 5.61 23.24
C SER A 714 -3.32 4.10 23.44
N LEU A 715 -2.25 3.31 23.30
CA LEU A 715 -2.24 1.88 23.58
C LEU A 715 -2.53 1.58 25.05
N LEU A 716 -1.89 2.31 25.98
CA LEU A 716 -2.13 2.17 27.42
C LEU A 716 -3.58 2.50 27.78
N ILE A 717 -4.14 3.60 27.27
CA ILE A 717 -5.54 3.98 27.48
C ILE A 717 -6.49 2.89 26.97
N ALA A 718 -6.19 2.33 25.79
CA ALA A 718 -6.97 1.24 25.20
C ALA A 718 -6.92 -0.02 26.08
N ILE A 719 -5.75 -0.41 26.59
CA ILE A 719 -5.58 -1.57 27.47
C ILE A 719 -6.35 -1.37 28.78
N LEU A 720 -6.19 -0.23 29.46
CA LEU A 720 -6.92 0.08 30.69
C LEU A 720 -8.44 0.10 30.46
N GLY A 721 -8.86 0.61 29.31
CA GLY A 721 -10.27 0.57 28.89
C GLY A 721 -10.78 -0.85 28.68
N LEU A 722 -9.97 -1.72 28.07
CA LEU A 722 -10.32 -3.12 27.87
C LEU A 722 -10.44 -3.87 29.21
N LEU A 723 -9.54 -3.61 30.17
CA LEU A 723 -9.64 -4.15 31.54
C LEU A 723 -10.93 -3.71 32.22
N ARG A 724 -11.30 -2.42 32.10
CA ARG A 724 -12.58 -1.90 32.57
C ARG A 724 -13.78 -2.60 31.90
N PHE A 725 -13.73 -2.81 30.58
CA PHE A 725 -14.77 -3.53 29.85
C PHE A 725 -14.95 -4.95 30.40
N LEU A 726 -13.83 -5.67 30.62
CA LEU A 726 -13.83 -7.02 31.16
C LEU A 726 -14.41 -7.04 32.59
N TYR A 727 -13.94 -6.17 33.47
CA TYR A 727 -14.44 -6.03 34.84
C TYR A 727 -15.97 -5.82 34.87
N LEU A 728 -16.49 -4.87 34.08
CA LEU A 728 -17.93 -4.61 34.02
C LEU A 728 -18.74 -5.80 33.50
N ARG A 729 -18.18 -6.59 32.57
CA ARG A 729 -18.85 -7.78 32.02
C ARG A 729 -18.84 -8.97 32.98
N VAL A 730 -17.76 -9.13 33.75
CA VAL A 730 -17.68 -10.11 34.85
C VAL A 730 -18.71 -9.77 35.92
N MET A 731 -18.74 -8.51 36.38
CA MET A 731 -19.69 -8.07 37.42
C MET A 731 -21.15 -8.22 36.98
N ARG A 732 -21.45 -8.01 35.69
CA ARG A 732 -22.78 -8.21 35.11
C ARG A 732 -23.08 -9.65 34.66
N ARG A 733 -22.19 -10.61 34.97
CA ARG A 733 -22.29 -12.04 34.58
C ARG A 733 -22.57 -12.28 33.09
N HIS A 734 -22.06 -11.41 32.21
CA HIS A 734 -22.35 -11.42 30.78
C HIS A 734 -21.31 -12.24 29.97
N TRP A 735 -21.28 -13.55 30.23
CA TRP A 735 -20.27 -14.51 29.74
C TRP A 735 -20.05 -14.52 28.23
N THR A 736 -21.08 -14.25 27.42
CA THR A 736 -20.95 -14.23 25.96
C THR A 736 -20.04 -13.11 25.45
N GLY A 737 -19.98 -11.97 26.17
CA GLY A 737 -19.08 -10.86 25.82
C GLY A 737 -17.63 -11.19 26.16
N LEU A 738 -17.40 -11.86 27.29
CA LEU A 738 -16.08 -12.31 27.72
C LEU A 738 -15.48 -13.34 26.75
N ILE A 739 -16.27 -14.28 26.24
CA ILE A 739 -15.80 -15.26 25.25
C ILE A 739 -15.37 -14.58 23.94
N ARG A 740 -16.11 -13.56 23.48
CA ARG A 740 -15.77 -12.83 22.24
C ARG A 740 -14.46 -12.06 22.36
N VAL A 741 -14.25 -11.37 23.48
CA VAL A 741 -12.99 -10.68 23.77
C VAL A 741 -11.87 -11.68 24.01
N GLY A 742 -12.14 -12.76 24.74
CA GLY A 742 -11.20 -13.84 25.00
C GLY A 742 -10.68 -14.49 23.71
N LEU A 743 -11.53 -14.69 22.70
CA LEU A 743 -11.11 -15.17 21.38
C LEU A 743 -10.11 -14.23 20.71
N LEU A 744 -10.40 -12.92 20.66
CA LEU A 744 -9.53 -11.93 20.04
C LEU A 744 -8.22 -11.73 20.84
N ALA A 745 -8.31 -11.77 22.16
CA ALA A 745 -7.17 -11.65 23.06
C ALA A 745 -6.25 -12.86 22.92
N PHE A 746 -6.81 -14.08 22.93
CA PHE A 746 -6.07 -15.31 22.68
C PHE A 746 -5.35 -15.27 21.33
N TRP A 747 -6.05 -14.86 20.27
CA TRP A 747 -5.46 -14.69 18.94
C TRP A 747 -4.27 -13.72 18.95
N SER A 748 -4.43 -12.56 19.59
CA SER A 748 -3.38 -11.53 19.65
C SER A 748 -2.18 -11.99 20.49
N VAL A 749 -2.42 -12.61 21.65
CA VAL A 749 -1.38 -13.10 22.56
C VAL A 749 -0.52 -14.17 21.90
N VAL A 750 -1.11 -15.09 21.14
CA VAL A 750 -0.34 -16.13 20.45
C VAL A 750 0.64 -15.53 19.44
N PHE A 751 0.25 -14.49 18.71
CA PHE A 751 1.18 -13.78 17.80
C PHE A 751 2.24 -12.98 18.55
N VAL A 752 1.92 -12.39 19.71
CA VAL A 752 2.91 -11.72 20.56
C VAL A 752 3.94 -12.72 21.12
N VAL A 753 3.49 -13.89 21.57
CA VAL A 753 4.37 -14.97 22.03
C VAL A 753 5.24 -15.49 20.88
N ALA A 754 4.66 -15.67 19.69
CA ALA A 754 5.41 -16.07 18.50
C ALA A 754 6.48 -15.02 18.12
N LEU A 755 6.15 -13.73 18.21
CA LEU A 755 7.11 -12.65 18.00
C LEU A 755 8.23 -12.69 19.06
N ALA A 756 7.90 -12.85 20.33
CA ALA A 756 8.89 -12.92 21.41
C ALA A 756 9.80 -14.15 21.25
N ALA A 757 9.25 -15.30 20.84
CA ALA A 757 10.03 -16.49 20.53
C ALA A 757 10.96 -16.26 19.33
N TRP A 758 10.47 -15.62 18.27
CA TRP A 758 11.28 -15.23 17.11
C TRP A 758 12.38 -14.24 17.49
N SER A 759 12.09 -13.30 18.39
CA SER A 759 13.03 -12.28 18.90
C SER A 759 14.25 -12.90 19.59
N GLN A 760 14.12 -14.12 20.12
CA GLN A 760 15.24 -14.82 20.73
C GLN A 760 16.22 -15.38 19.69
N ALA A 761 15.74 -15.66 18.48
CA ALA A 761 16.56 -16.17 17.39
C ALA A 761 17.07 -15.05 16.47
N ARG A 762 16.27 -14.01 16.23
CA ARG A 762 16.53 -12.94 15.24
C ARG A 762 15.89 -11.61 15.66
N PHE A 763 16.23 -10.53 14.96
CA PHE A 763 15.65 -9.20 15.21
C PHE A 763 14.13 -9.16 14.95
N PRO A 764 13.33 -8.63 15.90
CA PRO A 764 11.90 -8.54 15.74
C PRO A 764 11.46 -7.35 14.91
N GLN A 765 10.29 -7.49 14.29
CA GLN A 765 9.65 -6.43 13.53
C GLN A 765 8.15 -6.44 13.80
N GLY A 766 7.57 -5.26 13.98
CA GLY A 766 6.14 -5.11 14.28
C GLY A 766 5.22 -5.70 13.21
N ARG A 767 5.65 -5.74 11.93
CA ARG A 767 4.88 -6.33 10.83
C ARG A 767 4.51 -7.80 11.05
N LEU A 768 5.27 -8.53 11.87
CA LEU A 768 4.97 -9.94 12.20
C LEU A 768 3.69 -10.12 13.04
N LEU A 769 3.17 -9.04 13.64
CA LEU A 769 1.89 -9.05 14.36
C LEU A 769 0.68 -8.80 13.44
N PHE A 770 0.90 -8.44 12.17
CA PHE A 770 -0.20 -8.08 11.26
C PHE A 770 -1.21 -9.20 10.96
N PRO A 771 -0.86 -10.51 10.97
CA PRO A 771 -1.88 -11.56 10.90
C PRO A 771 -2.88 -11.55 12.08
N ALA A 772 -2.55 -10.89 13.20
CA ALA A 772 -3.47 -10.62 14.31
C ALA A 772 -4.15 -9.24 14.24
N MET A 773 -3.88 -8.44 13.20
CA MET A 773 -4.35 -7.05 13.10
C MET A 773 -5.87 -6.89 13.22
N PRO A 774 -6.73 -7.76 12.64
CA PRO A 774 -8.17 -7.69 12.86
C PRO A 774 -8.58 -7.82 14.34
N ALA A 775 -7.86 -8.65 15.10
CA ALA A 775 -8.09 -8.84 16.52
C ALA A 775 -7.57 -7.65 17.33
N ILE A 776 -6.32 -7.25 17.09
CA ILE A 776 -5.66 -6.12 17.75
C ILE A 776 -6.48 -4.84 17.54
N ALA A 777 -6.79 -4.47 16.29
CA ALA A 777 -7.54 -3.24 15.98
C ALA A 777 -8.94 -3.23 16.61
N THR A 778 -9.62 -4.38 16.63
CA THR A 778 -10.95 -4.50 17.28
C THR A 778 -10.85 -4.33 18.79
N LEU A 779 -9.85 -4.94 19.44
CA LEU A 779 -9.63 -4.83 20.88
C LEU A 779 -9.24 -3.40 21.29
N LEU A 780 -8.34 -2.75 20.55
CA LEU A 780 -7.93 -1.37 20.81
C LEU A 780 -9.12 -0.41 20.72
N MET A 781 -9.92 -0.52 19.67
CA MET A 781 -11.13 0.30 19.54
C MET A 781 -12.15 0.03 20.65
N LEU A 782 -12.36 -1.23 21.05
CA LEU A 782 -13.25 -1.56 22.17
C LEU A 782 -12.79 -0.94 23.48
N GLY A 783 -11.47 -0.93 23.73
CA GLY A 783 -10.84 -0.34 24.89
C GLY A 783 -11.00 1.17 24.95
N LEU A 784 -10.62 1.88 23.88
CA LEU A 784 -10.71 3.35 23.79
C LEU A 784 -12.14 3.85 24.03
N VAL A 785 -13.15 3.15 23.50
CA VAL A 785 -14.56 3.54 23.62
C VAL A 785 -15.08 3.48 25.06
N GLN A 786 -14.45 2.73 25.97
CA GLN A 786 -14.91 2.63 27.37
C GLN A 786 -14.76 3.93 28.16
N TRP A 787 -13.85 4.81 27.76
CA TRP A 787 -13.58 6.07 28.45
C TRP A 787 -14.47 7.20 27.96
N LEU A 788 -15.12 7.03 26.82
CA LEU A 788 -15.86 8.10 26.16
C LEU A 788 -17.35 8.07 26.54
N PRO A 789 -17.96 9.22 26.87
CA PRO A 789 -19.41 9.31 27.02
C PRO A 789 -20.11 8.86 25.74
N ALA A 790 -21.13 8.02 25.85
CA ALA A 790 -21.82 7.42 24.68
C ALA A 790 -22.30 8.46 23.64
N ARG A 791 -22.64 9.67 24.09
CA ARG A 791 -23.04 10.81 23.25
C ARG A 791 -21.93 11.35 22.34
N TYR A 792 -20.66 11.31 22.79
CA TYR A 792 -19.51 11.89 22.08
C TYR A 792 -18.54 10.86 21.51
N ALA A 793 -18.64 9.60 21.94
CA ALA A 793 -17.73 8.52 21.55
C ALA A 793 -17.53 8.43 20.03
N ARG A 794 -18.62 8.51 19.25
CA ARG A 794 -18.54 8.47 17.78
C ARG A 794 -17.71 9.63 17.20
N SER A 795 -17.96 10.85 17.65
CA SER A 795 -17.30 12.05 17.09
C SER A 795 -15.83 12.13 17.49
N LEU A 796 -15.51 11.78 18.74
CA LEU A 796 -14.13 11.76 19.23
C LEU A 796 -13.29 10.68 18.55
N ILE A 797 -13.83 9.46 18.39
CA ILE A 797 -13.15 8.39 17.63
C ILE A 797 -13.01 8.77 16.16
N ALA A 798 -14.03 9.39 15.55
CA ALA A 798 -13.91 9.88 14.18
C ALA A 798 -12.80 10.94 14.05
N GLY A 799 -12.70 11.88 15.00
CA GLY A 799 -11.62 12.87 15.05
C GLY A 799 -10.23 12.23 15.18
N LEU A 800 -10.07 11.25 16.08
CA LEU A 800 -8.82 10.49 16.24
C LEU A 800 -8.43 9.76 14.94
N LEU A 801 -9.39 9.11 14.28
CA LEU A 801 -9.15 8.38 13.03
C LEU A 801 -8.87 9.32 11.86
N LEU A 802 -9.46 10.52 11.84
CA LEU A 802 -9.12 11.55 10.86
C LEU A 802 -7.72 12.12 11.08
N ALA A 803 -7.29 12.29 12.33
CA ALA A 803 -5.91 12.68 12.66
C ALA A 803 -4.92 11.58 12.23
N LEU A 804 -5.26 10.31 12.46
CA LEU A 804 -4.45 9.18 11.99
C LEU A 804 -4.39 9.12 10.45
N LEU A 805 -5.51 9.35 9.76
CA LEU A 805 -5.57 9.47 8.31
C LEU A 805 -4.69 10.61 7.80
N ALA A 806 -4.74 11.77 8.45
CA ALA A 806 -3.90 12.92 8.10
C ALA A 806 -2.41 12.59 8.29
N LEU A 807 -2.03 12.00 9.42
CA LEU A 807 -0.67 11.52 9.66
C LEU A 807 -0.22 10.55 8.57
N ALA A 808 -1.03 9.54 8.25
CA ALA A 808 -0.73 8.58 7.19
C ALA A 808 -0.57 9.24 5.81
N SER A 809 -1.33 10.30 5.50
CA SER A 809 -1.16 11.03 4.24
C SER A 809 0.10 11.89 4.17
N VAL A 810 0.60 12.36 5.32
CA VAL A 810 1.78 13.23 5.43
C VAL A 810 3.07 12.41 5.43
N VAL A 811 3.06 11.22 6.02
CA VAL A 811 4.25 10.37 6.20
C VAL A 811 5.10 10.17 4.93
N PRO A 812 4.53 9.82 3.75
CA PRO A 812 5.32 9.64 2.55
C PRO A 812 6.13 10.87 2.14
N TYR A 813 5.59 12.06 2.36
CA TYR A 813 6.22 13.32 1.94
C TYR A 813 7.10 13.94 3.01
N HIS A 814 6.82 13.69 4.29
CA HIS A 814 7.58 14.28 5.39
C HIS A 814 8.77 13.43 5.81
N TYR A 815 8.62 12.10 5.82
CA TYR A 815 9.67 11.19 6.31
C TYR A 815 10.34 10.38 5.21
N ILE A 816 9.57 9.87 4.24
CA ILE A 816 10.08 8.91 3.25
C ILE A 816 10.78 9.62 2.08
N ALA A 817 10.05 10.39 1.27
CA ALA A 817 10.60 11.02 0.06
C ALA A 817 11.82 11.91 0.32
N PRO A 818 11.87 12.76 1.38
CA PRO A 818 13.04 13.58 1.65
C PRO A 818 14.30 12.78 2.00
N ALA A 819 14.14 11.57 2.55
CA ALA A 819 15.28 10.70 2.89
C ALA A 819 16.02 10.16 1.66
N TYR A 820 15.38 10.22 0.48
CA TYR A 820 15.89 9.72 -0.80
C TYR A 820 16.00 10.84 -1.85
N ALA A 821 15.92 12.09 -1.42
CA ALA A 821 15.97 13.23 -2.32
C ALA A 821 17.38 13.40 -2.89
N ARG A 822 17.46 13.61 -4.21
CA ARG A 822 18.71 13.91 -4.92
C ARG A 822 19.17 15.35 -4.70
N ALA A 823 20.48 15.56 -4.83
CA ALA A 823 21.06 16.88 -4.85
C ALA A 823 20.50 17.71 -6.03
N GLN A 824 20.17 18.98 -5.76
CA GLN A 824 19.80 19.90 -6.82
C GLN A 824 21.05 20.44 -7.53
N PRO A 825 20.98 20.72 -8.85
CA PRO A 825 22.06 21.39 -9.55
C PRO A 825 22.37 22.76 -8.95
N LEU A 826 23.65 23.10 -8.82
CA LEU A 826 24.11 24.41 -8.38
C LEU A 826 23.71 25.49 -9.38
N THR A 827 23.09 26.55 -8.87
CA THR A 827 22.84 27.81 -9.61
C THR A 827 24.14 28.58 -9.84
N ALA A 828 24.15 29.50 -10.81
CA ALA A 828 25.31 30.34 -11.07
C ALA A 828 25.73 31.18 -9.85
N THR A 829 24.74 31.63 -9.06
CA THR A 829 24.96 32.35 -7.80
C THR A 829 25.61 31.48 -6.73
N GLU A 830 25.17 30.22 -6.58
CA GLU A 830 25.78 29.30 -5.61
C GLU A 830 27.19 28.90 -6.03
N ARG A 831 27.46 28.72 -7.34
CA ARG A 831 28.81 28.47 -7.85
C ARG A 831 29.75 29.65 -7.55
N ALA A 832 29.26 30.89 -7.65
CA ALA A 832 30.05 32.08 -7.35
C ALA A 832 30.24 32.32 -5.84
N ALA A 833 29.39 31.71 -5.00
CA ALA A 833 29.42 31.85 -3.54
C ALA A 833 30.31 30.81 -2.84
N ILE A 834 30.97 29.90 -3.56
CA ILE A 834 31.91 28.92 -3.00
C ILE A 834 33.07 29.67 -2.33
N THR A 835 33.29 29.44 -1.03
CA THR A 835 34.25 30.21 -0.22
C THR A 835 35.69 29.80 -0.51
N HIS A 836 35.94 28.49 -0.69
CA HIS A 836 37.26 27.96 -1.04
C HIS A 836 37.22 27.32 -2.44
N PRO A 837 37.25 28.12 -3.52
CA PRO A 837 37.20 27.59 -4.87
C PRO A 837 38.47 26.80 -5.21
N LEU A 838 38.29 25.70 -5.92
CA LEU A 838 39.33 24.81 -6.41
C LEU A 838 39.10 24.51 -7.90
N THR A 839 40.14 24.00 -8.57
CA THR A 839 40.03 23.51 -9.95
C THR A 839 40.88 22.26 -10.09
N VAL A 840 40.39 21.19 -9.46
CA VAL A 840 41.07 19.89 -9.37
C VAL A 840 40.28 18.86 -10.16
N ASP A 841 40.93 18.22 -11.14
CA ASP A 841 40.31 17.23 -12.03
C ASP A 841 40.75 15.83 -11.65
N PHE A 842 39.79 14.96 -11.38
CA PHE A 842 39.97 13.54 -11.08
C PHE A 842 39.70 12.71 -12.33
N GLY A 843 40.72 12.01 -12.82
CA GLY A 843 40.65 11.14 -14.00
C GLY A 843 40.18 11.82 -15.29
N GLY A 844 40.14 13.16 -15.33
CA GLY A 844 39.54 13.93 -16.43
C GLY A 844 38.00 13.82 -16.53
N GLN A 845 37.35 13.18 -15.56
CA GLN A 845 35.91 12.88 -15.59
C GLN A 845 35.10 13.71 -14.59
N VAL A 846 35.69 14.06 -13.44
CA VAL A 846 35.04 14.81 -12.37
C VAL A 846 35.93 15.95 -11.92
N ARG A 847 35.36 17.13 -11.70
CA ARG A 847 36.05 18.30 -11.16
C ARG A 847 35.55 18.61 -9.75
N LEU A 848 36.46 18.83 -8.83
CA LEU A 848 36.18 19.48 -7.55
C LEU A 848 36.28 21.01 -7.74
N LEU A 849 35.14 21.68 -7.67
CA LEU A 849 34.98 23.12 -7.81
C LEU A 849 35.38 23.89 -6.55
N GLY A 850 35.41 23.23 -5.39
CA GLY A 850 35.78 23.84 -4.12
C GLY A 850 35.18 23.13 -2.93
N TYR A 851 35.37 23.71 -1.75
CA TYR A 851 34.80 23.22 -0.50
C TYR A 851 34.42 24.36 0.45
N ASP A 852 33.47 24.09 1.34
CA ASP A 852 33.12 24.96 2.46
C ASP A 852 33.07 24.17 3.76
N LEU A 853 33.28 24.86 4.88
CA LEU A 853 33.14 24.32 6.23
C LEU A 853 32.09 25.14 6.95
N THR A 854 31.04 24.49 7.45
CA THR A 854 29.96 25.20 8.17
C THR A 854 30.46 25.77 9.51
N ASP A 855 31.29 24.99 10.22
CA ASP A 855 31.82 25.33 11.53
C ASP A 855 33.35 25.21 11.50
N GLN A 856 34.04 26.28 11.88
CA GLN A 856 35.50 26.29 12.10
C GLN A 856 35.87 26.06 13.57
N THR A 857 34.86 26.02 14.44
CA THR A 857 35.01 25.72 15.87
C THR A 857 34.21 24.47 16.19
N LEU A 858 34.87 23.44 16.74
CA LEU A 858 34.26 22.15 17.05
C LEU A 858 34.18 21.94 18.57
N LYS A 859 33.10 21.31 19.01
CA LYS A 859 33.01 20.71 20.35
C LYS A 859 33.50 19.26 20.30
N PRO A 860 34.21 18.75 21.32
CA PRO A 860 34.55 17.33 21.39
C PRO A 860 33.32 16.44 21.16
N GLY A 861 33.40 15.50 20.22
CA GLY A 861 32.30 14.61 19.86
C GLY A 861 31.25 15.21 18.92
N SER A 862 31.47 16.42 18.39
CA SER A 862 30.62 17.02 17.34
C SER A 862 31.04 16.56 15.93
N ARG A 863 30.19 16.87 14.93
CA ARG A 863 30.45 16.55 13.52
C ARG A 863 31.08 17.73 12.81
N LEU A 864 32.16 17.49 12.06
CA LEU A 864 32.67 18.46 11.11
C LEU A 864 31.84 18.40 9.83
N TRP A 865 31.13 19.48 9.53
CA TRP A 865 30.29 19.60 8.33
C TRP A 865 31.10 20.14 7.16
N LEU A 866 31.69 19.22 6.37
CA LEU A 866 32.35 19.55 5.12
C LEU A 866 31.33 19.56 3.97
N VAL A 867 31.35 20.60 3.16
CA VAL A 867 30.60 20.68 1.90
C VAL A 867 31.58 20.64 0.75
N LEU A 868 31.36 19.72 -0.20
CA LEU A 868 32.16 19.57 -1.41
C LEU A 868 31.31 19.97 -2.63
N TYR A 869 31.90 20.72 -3.55
CA TYR A 869 31.23 21.12 -4.79
C TYR A 869 31.86 20.40 -5.96
N TRP A 870 31.06 19.63 -6.67
CA TRP A 870 31.52 18.78 -7.76
C TRP A 870 30.92 19.21 -9.10
N GLU A 871 31.61 18.90 -10.20
CA GLU A 871 31.10 19.03 -11.57
C GLU A 871 31.50 17.81 -12.42
N GLY A 872 30.55 17.23 -13.14
CA GLY A 872 30.82 16.17 -14.11
C GLY A 872 31.40 16.73 -15.41
N LEU A 873 32.61 16.31 -15.79
CA LEU A 873 33.29 16.77 -17.01
C LEU A 873 33.06 15.82 -18.21
N ALA A 874 32.83 14.54 -17.94
CA ALA A 874 32.60 13.52 -18.96
C ALA A 874 31.55 12.49 -18.48
N PRO A 875 30.88 11.77 -19.39
CA PRO A 875 30.07 10.61 -19.01
C PRO A 875 30.92 9.57 -18.28
N MET A 876 30.37 9.00 -17.22
CA MET A 876 31.04 7.99 -16.39
C MET A 876 30.29 6.65 -16.51
N ASP A 877 31.03 5.56 -16.60
CA ASP A 877 30.50 4.18 -16.66
C ASP A 877 30.51 3.49 -15.29
N LYS A 878 31.03 4.15 -14.25
CA LYS A 878 31.18 3.62 -12.88
C LYS A 878 30.59 4.57 -11.83
N ASP A 879 30.23 3.97 -10.70
CA ASP A 879 29.77 4.65 -9.49
C ASP A 879 30.96 4.81 -8.53
N TYR A 880 31.59 5.98 -8.55
CA TYR A 880 32.73 6.34 -7.72
C TYR A 880 32.27 6.73 -6.31
N SER A 881 32.99 6.24 -5.32
CA SER A 881 32.86 6.64 -3.91
C SER A 881 33.78 7.80 -3.62
N VAL A 882 33.26 8.83 -2.96
CA VAL A 882 34.05 9.91 -2.37
C VAL A 882 34.56 9.41 -1.03
N PHE A 883 35.87 9.55 -0.80
CA PHE A 883 36.43 9.44 0.54
C PHE A 883 36.87 10.81 1.03
N VAL A 884 36.61 11.07 2.30
CA VAL A 884 37.05 12.27 3.00
C VAL A 884 37.77 11.82 4.27
N HIS A 885 39.04 12.20 4.42
CA HIS A 885 39.82 11.96 5.63
C HIS A 885 40.19 13.29 6.27
N LEU A 886 39.92 13.44 7.57
CA LEU A 886 40.54 14.44 8.42
C LEU A 886 41.84 13.85 8.95
N VAL A 887 42.97 14.47 8.62
CA VAL A 887 44.29 14.01 9.05
C VAL A 887 44.99 15.09 9.87
N ASP A 888 45.85 14.66 10.79
CA ASP A 888 46.69 15.56 11.57
C ASP A 888 47.94 16.03 10.79
N ASP A 889 48.81 16.78 11.46
CA ASP A 889 50.10 17.23 10.96
C ASP A 889 51.08 16.07 10.66
N ARG A 890 50.86 14.90 11.27
CA ARG A 890 51.62 13.66 11.06
C ARG A 890 51.04 12.78 9.94
N GLY A 891 49.87 13.13 9.41
CA GLY A 891 49.19 12.39 8.34
C GLY A 891 48.35 11.20 8.82
N VAL A 892 48.12 11.08 10.14
CA VAL A 892 47.24 10.08 10.75
C VAL A 892 45.78 10.47 10.53
N THR A 893 44.94 9.51 10.13
CA THR A 893 43.50 9.75 9.93
C THR A 893 42.77 9.80 11.27
N ILE A 894 42.29 10.99 11.63
CA ILE A 894 41.54 11.29 12.85
C ILE A 894 40.06 10.93 12.69
N ALA A 895 39.49 11.22 11.53
CA ALA A 895 38.12 10.88 11.17
C ALA A 895 38.07 10.61 9.66
N GLN A 896 37.19 9.71 9.23
CA GLN A 896 36.98 9.43 7.82
C GLN A 896 35.53 9.14 7.50
N ARG A 897 35.18 9.35 6.23
CA ARG A 897 33.88 8.99 5.69
C ARG A 897 33.98 8.66 4.21
N ASP A 898 33.31 7.56 3.86
CA ASP A 898 33.10 7.14 2.49
C ASP A 898 31.60 7.16 2.17
N SER A 899 31.27 7.59 0.95
CA SER A 899 29.88 7.67 0.49
C SER A 899 29.86 7.78 -1.02
N TYR A 900 28.79 7.30 -1.67
CA TYR A 900 28.47 7.85 -2.98
C TYR A 900 28.07 9.32 -2.83
N PRO A 901 28.35 10.17 -3.83
CA PRO A 901 28.01 11.58 -3.73
C PRO A 901 26.52 11.83 -3.46
N GLY A 902 26.20 13.00 -2.90
CA GLY A 902 24.82 13.35 -2.55
C GLY A 902 24.30 12.50 -1.39
N ALA A 903 25.17 12.23 -0.42
CA ALA A 903 24.86 11.39 0.74
C ALA A 903 24.33 9.99 0.35
N GLY A 904 24.89 9.37 -0.69
CA GLY A 904 24.48 8.06 -1.19
C GLY A 904 23.49 8.10 -2.37
N SER A 905 22.83 9.23 -2.61
CA SER A 905 21.68 9.33 -3.51
C SER A 905 22.03 9.71 -4.96
N ASP A 906 23.24 10.20 -5.21
CA ASP A 906 23.67 10.74 -6.51
C ASP A 906 24.90 10.02 -7.07
N PRO A 907 24.76 8.73 -7.44
CA PRO A 907 25.86 7.93 -7.98
C PRO A 907 26.44 8.54 -9.26
N THR A 908 27.76 8.51 -9.42
CA THR A 908 28.46 9.25 -10.48
C THR A 908 28.12 8.83 -11.90
N ARG A 909 27.73 7.57 -12.14
CA ARG A 909 27.33 7.10 -13.47
C ARG A 909 26.13 7.86 -14.04
N ASP A 910 25.27 8.39 -13.19
CA ASP A 910 24.05 9.09 -13.61
C ASP A 910 24.27 10.61 -13.79
N TRP A 911 25.49 11.11 -13.56
CA TRP A 911 25.81 12.52 -13.70
C TRP A 911 25.82 12.94 -15.16
N LYS A 912 25.22 14.10 -15.45
CA LYS A 912 25.29 14.72 -16.78
C LYS A 912 26.53 15.59 -16.87
N VAL A 913 27.10 15.69 -18.08
CA VAL A 913 28.20 16.63 -18.34
C VAL A 913 27.77 18.07 -18.03
N GLY A 914 28.60 18.79 -17.28
CA GLY A 914 28.33 20.15 -16.78
C GLY A 914 27.38 20.20 -15.58
N TRP A 915 26.84 19.07 -15.12
CA TRP A 915 26.07 19.03 -13.90
C TRP A 915 27.00 19.29 -12.73
N ALA A 916 26.73 20.35 -11.98
CA ALA A 916 27.43 20.64 -10.75
C ALA A 916 26.49 20.55 -9.56
N MET A 917 26.99 20.02 -8.46
CA MET A 917 26.17 19.69 -7.30
C MET A 917 26.90 19.99 -5.99
N ARG A 918 26.10 20.22 -4.96
CA ARG A 918 26.52 20.38 -3.58
C ARG A 918 26.44 19.04 -2.85
N ASP A 919 27.55 18.54 -2.36
CA ASP A 919 27.65 17.31 -1.58
C ASP A 919 28.01 17.64 -0.14
N VAL A 920 27.29 17.09 0.84
CA VAL A 920 27.56 17.35 2.26
C VAL A 920 28.12 16.08 2.88
N CYS A 921 29.30 16.18 3.47
CA CYS A 921 30.07 15.07 4.01
C CYS A 921 30.37 15.31 5.51
N PRO A 922 29.43 14.98 6.42
CA PRO A 922 29.69 15.12 7.85
C PRO A 922 30.69 14.07 8.33
N LEU A 923 31.77 14.50 8.96
CA LEU A 923 32.74 13.64 9.61
C LEU A 923 32.46 13.57 11.11
N ASP A 924 32.24 12.37 11.65
CA ASP A 924 32.13 12.16 13.10
C ASP A 924 33.53 12.27 13.71
N VAL A 925 33.83 13.40 14.38
CA VAL A 925 35.16 13.65 14.96
C VAL A 925 35.17 13.13 16.41
N PRO A 926 36.03 12.16 16.75
CA PRO A 926 36.05 11.59 18.09
C PRO A 926 36.46 12.62 19.15
N ALA A 927 35.71 12.68 20.26
CA ALA A 927 35.98 13.58 21.39
C ALA A 927 37.42 13.54 21.97
N PRO A 928 38.13 12.38 22.01
CA PRO A 928 39.50 12.31 22.55
C PRO A 928 40.59 12.89 21.64
N LEU A 929 40.30 13.11 20.36
CA LEU A 929 41.32 13.16 19.30
C LEU A 929 41.66 14.57 18.79
N LEU A 930 41.07 15.60 19.38
CA LEU A 930 41.41 16.97 19.03
C LEU A 930 42.44 17.53 20.03
N ALA A 931 43.73 17.26 19.78
CA ALA A 931 44.80 18.12 20.30
C ALA A 931 44.77 19.44 19.50
N GLN A 932 45.08 20.58 20.11
CA GLN A 932 45.22 21.83 19.32
C GLN A 932 46.35 21.63 18.30
N GLY A 933 46.03 21.57 17.01
CA GLY A 933 47.00 21.32 15.94
C GLY A 933 46.44 21.63 14.56
N PRO A 934 47.30 21.87 13.55
CA PRO A 934 46.84 22.10 12.19
C PRO A 934 46.32 20.79 11.60
N TYR A 935 45.06 20.80 11.15
CA TYR A 935 44.45 19.67 10.47
C TYR A 935 44.47 19.84 8.96
N ARG A 936 44.40 18.72 8.24
CA ARG A 936 44.27 18.71 6.79
C ARG A 936 43.13 17.79 6.39
N ILE A 937 42.39 18.18 5.36
CA ILE A 937 41.36 17.34 4.75
C ILE A 937 41.91 16.75 3.46
N ARG A 938 41.86 15.42 3.33
CA ARG A 938 42.13 14.68 2.10
C ARG A 938 40.81 14.28 1.45
N VAL A 939 40.65 14.61 0.17
CA VAL A 939 39.47 14.26 -0.62
C VAL A 939 39.91 13.53 -1.88
N GLY A 940 39.25 12.42 -2.19
CA GLY A 940 39.45 11.72 -3.45
C GLY A 940 38.28 10.84 -3.85
N LEU A 941 38.40 10.21 -5.00
CA LEU A 941 37.39 9.34 -5.60
C LEU A 941 37.99 7.97 -5.89
N TYR A 942 37.22 6.92 -5.66
CA TYR A 942 37.63 5.55 -5.96
C TYR A 942 36.48 4.67 -6.43
N ASP A 943 36.78 3.67 -7.24
CA ASP A 943 35.83 2.62 -7.60
C ASP A 943 35.71 1.62 -6.45
N TYR A 944 34.51 1.48 -5.87
CA TYR A 944 34.29 0.61 -4.73
C TYR A 944 34.63 -0.86 -5.00
N ALA A 945 34.34 -1.34 -6.22
CA ALA A 945 34.53 -2.73 -6.58
C ALA A 945 36.02 -3.10 -6.75
N SER A 946 36.77 -2.26 -7.46
CA SER A 946 38.20 -2.49 -7.72
C SER A 946 39.14 -1.88 -6.68
N ARG A 947 38.64 -1.00 -5.81
CA ARG A 947 39.41 -0.14 -4.88
C ARG A 947 40.41 0.79 -5.57
N GLN A 948 40.34 0.92 -6.89
CA GLN A 948 41.22 1.79 -7.65
C GLN A 948 40.81 3.26 -7.47
N ARG A 949 41.77 4.09 -7.09
CA ARG A 949 41.59 5.55 -6.92
C ARG A 949 41.77 6.29 -8.24
N LEU A 950 41.06 7.40 -8.39
CA LEU A 950 41.20 8.28 -9.55
C LEU A 950 42.39 9.23 -9.36
N PRO A 951 43.28 9.37 -10.37
CA PRO A 951 44.42 10.28 -10.28
C PRO A 951 43.99 11.74 -10.44
N VAL A 952 44.72 12.64 -9.79
CA VAL A 952 44.59 14.10 -9.90
C VAL A 952 45.45 14.59 -11.07
N MET A 953 44.82 15.18 -12.10
CA MET A 953 45.44 15.46 -13.40
C MET A 953 46.30 16.75 -13.45
N ARG A 954 46.66 17.36 -12.31
CA ARG A 954 47.25 18.72 -12.26
C ARG A 954 48.46 18.93 -11.34
N SER A 955 49.11 17.89 -10.84
CA SER A 955 50.33 18.03 -10.02
C SER A 955 51.59 17.94 -10.88
N GLU A 956 52.42 19.00 -10.90
CA GLU A 956 53.77 19.01 -11.50
C GLU A 956 54.74 18.04 -10.78
N SER A 957 54.33 17.42 -9.67
CA SER A 957 55.08 16.37 -8.97
C SER A 957 54.18 15.17 -8.67
N GLY A 958 54.27 14.12 -9.50
CA GLY A 958 53.68 12.80 -9.26
C GLY A 958 52.15 12.68 -9.39
N LEU A 959 51.69 11.47 -9.74
CA LEU A 959 50.27 11.06 -9.76
C LEU A 959 49.73 11.01 -8.32
N ALA A 960 49.37 12.15 -7.73
CA ALA A 960 48.57 12.16 -6.52
C ALA A 960 47.15 11.66 -6.82
N ASP A 961 46.53 10.91 -5.91
CA ASP A 961 45.18 10.33 -6.03
C ASP A 961 44.15 10.97 -5.08
N PHE A 962 44.55 12.02 -4.38
CA PHE A 962 43.72 12.89 -3.55
C PHE A 962 44.18 14.35 -3.62
N VAL A 963 43.30 15.26 -3.23
CA VAL A 963 43.63 16.65 -2.91
C VAL A 963 43.71 16.83 -1.40
N GLU A 964 44.76 17.49 -0.92
CA GLU A 964 44.96 17.83 0.50
C GLU A 964 44.80 19.34 0.71
N ARG A 965 44.02 19.75 1.71
CA ARG A 965 43.83 21.16 2.07
C ARG A 965 43.93 21.39 3.57
N PRO A 966 44.68 22.40 4.04
CA PRO A 966 44.74 22.73 5.45
C PRO A 966 43.38 23.26 5.93
N VAL A 967 43.05 22.96 7.19
CA VAL A 967 41.85 23.44 7.87
C VAL A 967 42.22 23.85 9.29
N GLU A 968 41.88 25.08 9.65
CA GLU A 968 41.98 25.58 11.01
C GLU A 968 40.73 25.14 11.79
N LEU A 969 40.90 24.20 12.72
CA LEU A 969 39.84 23.78 13.63
C LEU A 969 40.19 24.28 15.04
N SER A 970 39.34 25.13 15.59
CA SER A 970 39.44 25.58 16.99
C SER A 970 38.53 24.73 17.88
N LEU A 971 38.97 24.43 19.11
CA LEU A 971 38.14 23.74 20.10
C LEU A 971 37.46 24.74 21.03
N GLU A 972 36.14 24.62 21.19
CA GLU A 972 35.38 25.42 22.15
C GLU A 972 35.51 24.84 23.58
N GLY A 973 36.68 25.05 24.22
CA GLY A 973 37.01 24.76 25.65
C GLY A 973 37.09 23.27 26.05
N GLU A 974 37.99 22.73 26.87
CA GLU A 974 39.23 23.12 27.57
C GLU A 974 40.36 22.14 27.12
N SER A 975 41.62 22.51 27.27
CA SER A 975 42.80 21.63 27.11
C SER A 975 43.41 21.33 28.48
N PRO A 976 44.05 20.18 28.76
CA PRO A 976 43.78 18.80 28.38
C PRO A 976 43.60 17.89 29.64
N ALA A 977 43.21 16.63 29.42
CA ALA A 977 43.00 15.54 30.41
C ALA A 977 41.62 15.45 31.08
N THR A 978 40.56 15.42 30.27
CA THR A 978 39.34 14.72 30.69
C THR A 978 39.65 13.22 30.79
N LEU A 979 39.60 12.67 32.00
CA LEU A 979 39.60 11.22 32.21
C LEU A 979 38.41 10.62 31.44
N HIS A 980 38.68 9.70 30.51
CA HIS A 980 37.66 8.86 29.89
C HIS A 980 37.01 8.01 30.97
N GLU A 981 35.72 8.18 31.21
CA GLU A 981 35.00 7.35 32.18
C GLU A 981 34.89 5.92 31.64
N VAL A 982 35.33 4.97 32.46
CA VAL A 982 35.21 3.53 32.18
C VAL A 982 34.72 2.83 33.44
N TYR A 983 34.27 1.58 33.31
CA TYR A 983 33.89 0.77 34.46
C TYR A 983 34.39 -0.66 34.24
N PHE A 984 35.51 -1.01 34.86
CA PHE A 984 36.08 -2.35 34.85
C PHE A 984 36.30 -2.84 36.27
N ASP A 985 35.47 -3.79 36.70
CA ASP A 985 35.49 -4.37 38.05
C ASP A 985 36.47 -5.55 38.12
N PHE A 986 37.51 -5.40 38.94
CA PHE A 986 38.51 -6.44 39.19
C PHE A 986 38.17 -7.18 40.49
N GLY A 987 37.77 -8.45 40.33
CA GLY A 987 37.49 -9.38 41.42
C GLY A 987 36.36 -8.97 42.39
N GLY A 988 35.51 -7.99 42.04
CA GLY A 988 34.51 -7.44 42.95
C GLY A 988 35.10 -6.57 44.06
N GLN A 989 36.35 -6.10 43.91
CA GLN A 989 37.10 -5.42 44.98
C GLN A 989 37.60 -4.02 44.60
N ILE A 990 38.08 -3.84 43.36
CA ILE A 990 38.62 -2.58 42.84
C ILE A 990 38.03 -2.33 41.45
N VAL A 991 37.60 -1.11 41.16
CA VAL A 991 37.08 -0.74 39.83
C VAL A 991 37.93 0.36 39.18
N LEU A 992 38.26 0.19 37.91
CA LEU A 992 38.80 1.28 37.08
C LEU A 992 37.62 2.15 36.62
N THR A 993 37.60 3.41 37.08
CA THR A 993 36.53 4.40 36.83
C THR A 993 36.88 5.45 35.79
N GLY A 994 38.15 5.53 35.39
CA GLY A 994 38.56 6.41 34.31
C GLY A 994 40.03 6.30 33.92
N TYR A 995 40.39 6.77 32.72
CA TYR A 995 41.78 6.86 32.29
C TYR A 995 42.04 8.02 31.33
N SER A 996 43.28 8.48 31.22
CA SER A 996 43.74 9.38 30.16
C SER A 996 45.15 9.00 29.72
N VAL A 997 45.45 9.03 28.42
CA VAL A 997 46.78 8.71 27.89
C VAL A 997 47.26 9.76 26.90
N GLN A 998 48.52 10.20 27.02
CA GLN A 998 49.16 11.14 26.10
C GLN A 998 50.66 10.85 25.92
N PRO A 999 51.19 10.89 24.68
CA PRO A 999 50.49 11.04 23.40
C PRO A 999 49.82 9.72 22.95
N ILE A 1000 48.83 9.79 22.06
CA ILE A 1000 48.20 8.61 21.43
C ILE A 1000 48.94 8.09 20.18
N ALA A 1001 49.95 8.84 19.73
CA ALA A 1001 50.91 8.47 18.70
C ALA A 1001 52.32 8.86 19.16
N ALA A 1002 53.25 7.91 19.17
CA ALA A 1002 54.57 8.03 19.78
C ALA A 1002 55.68 7.47 18.88
N ARG A 1003 56.94 7.72 19.25
CA ARG A 1003 58.12 7.13 18.62
C ARG A 1003 58.70 6.03 19.51
N PRO A 1004 59.46 5.07 18.93
CA PRO A 1004 60.29 4.20 19.75
C PRO A 1004 61.22 5.04 20.64
N GLY A 1005 61.18 4.81 21.95
CA GLY A 1005 61.93 5.58 22.94
C GLY A 1005 61.14 6.68 23.67
N ASP A 1006 59.97 7.08 23.17
CA ASP A 1006 59.10 8.08 23.83
C ASP A 1006 58.49 7.55 25.15
N THR A 1007 57.97 8.45 25.97
CA THR A 1007 57.25 8.12 27.20
C THR A 1007 55.77 8.46 27.07
N LEU A 1008 54.90 7.46 27.22
CA LEU A 1008 53.45 7.63 27.32
C LEU A 1008 53.08 7.98 28.76
N LYS A 1009 52.40 9.11 28.94
CA LYS A 1009 51.84 9.54 30.22
C LYS A 1009 50.42 9.00 30.34
N LEU A 1010 50.26 7.99 31.17
CA LEU A 1010 48.97 7.36 31.45
C LEU A 1010 48.51 7.76 32.87
N VAL A 1011 47.27 8.19 33.01
CA VAL A 1011 46.61 8.43 34.30
C VAL A 1011 45.45 7.47 34.43
N LEU A 1012 45.35 6.78 35.56
CA LEU A 1012 44.30 5.80 35.87
C LEU A 1012 43.55 6.24 37.12
N ARG A 1013 42.22 6.19 37.09
CA ARG A 1013 41.37 6.50 38.25
C ARG A 1013 40.70 5.24 38.77
N TRP A 1014 41.11 4.80 39.93
CA TRP A 1014 40.62 3.61 40.61
C TRP A 1014 39.63 3.96 41.72
N GLN A 1015 38.72 3.06 42.04
CA GLN A 1015 37.85 3.13 43.21
C GLN A 1015 37.81 1.78 43.94
N ALA A 1016 37.99 1.79 45.26
CA ALA A 1016 37.81 0.60 46.09
C ALA A 1016 36.32 0.33 46.30
N LEU A 1017 35.86 -0.91 46.07
CA LEU A 1017 34.48 -1.31 46.35
C LEU A 1017 34.29 -1.77 47.80
N LYS A 1018 35.36 -2.25 48.42
CA LYS A 1018 35.44 -2.66 49.83
C LYS A 1018 36.84 -2.37 50.37
N THR A 1019 37.00 -2.41 51.70
CA THR A 1019 38.34 -2.40 52.32
C THR A 1019 39.10 -3.67 51.90
N LEU A 1020 40.39 -3.50 51.60
CA LEU A 1020 41.27 -4.56 51.09
C LEU A 1020 42.29 -4.94 52.17
N ASP A 1021 42.54 -6.23 52.32
CA ASP A 1021 43.58 -6.73 53.25
C ASP A 1021 44.94 -6.90 52.56
N GLU A 1022 44.95 -6.93 51.21
CA GLU A 1022 46.13 -7.20 50.39
C GLU A 1022 46.55 -5.98 49.54
N ASP A 1023 47.86 -5.88 49.25
CA ASP A 1023 48.43 -4.86 48.39
C ASP A 1023 48.56 -5.34 46.94
N TYR A 1024 47.89 -4.65 46.02
CA TYR A 1024 47.94 -4.89 44.59
C TYR A 1024 48.90 -3.93 43.90
N THR A 1025 49.68 -4.46 42.97
CA THR A 1025 50.49 -3.70 42.02
C THR A 1025 49.71 -3.52 40.73
N VAL A 1026 49.64 -2.29 40.23
CA VAL A 1026 49.03 -1.98 38.94
C VAL A 1026 50.11 -2.10 37.88
N PHE A 1027 49.80 -2.82 36.81
CA PHE A 1027 50.68 -2.93 35.65
C PHE A 1027 50.05 -2.22 34.46
N ALA A 1028 50.88 -1.52 33.68
CA ALA A 1028 50.52 -0.91 32.41
C ALA A 1028 51.53 -1.35 31.35
N HIS A 1029 51.06 -2.11 30.36
CA HIS A 1029 51.87 -2.73 29.31
C HIS A 1029 51.47 -2.21 27.94
N LEU A 1030 52.46 -2.04 27.07
CA LEU A 1030 52.27 -1.75 25.65
C LEU A 1030 52.65 -3.00 24.86
N MET A 1031 51.68 -3.64 24.23
CA MET A 1031 51.82 -5.00 23.68
C MET A 1031 51.60 -5.05 22.17
N ARG A 1032 52.28 -5.98 21.49
CA ARG A 1032 52.10 -6.32 20.07
C ARG A 1032 51.68 -7.80 19.95
N GLU A 1033 51.08 -8.18 18.82
CA GLU A 1033 50.60 -9.55 18.50
C GLU A 1033 51.45 -10.67 19.14
N GLY A 1034 50.80 -11.59 19.86
CA GLY A 1034 51.48 -12.72 20.53
C GLY A 1034 51.99 -12.48 21.95
N ALA A 1035 51.49 -11.44 22.64
CA ALA A 1035 51.82 -11.06 24.02
C ALA A 1035 53.24 -10.50 24.24
N GLN A 1036 53.89 -10.00 23.20
CA GLN A 1036 55.21 -9.37 23.32
C GLN A 1036 55.07 -7.94 23.84
N ILE A 1037 55.74 -7.64 24.97
CA ILE A 1037 55.71 -6.34 25.65
C ILE A 1037 56.82 -5.43 25.10
N TRP A 1038 56.45 -4.23 24.67
CA TRP A 1038 57.32 -3.20 24.09
C TRP A 1038 57.39 -1.92 24.93
N GLY A 1039 56.62 -1.85 26.01
CA GLY A 1039 56.74 -0.85 27.06
C GLY A 1039 56.04 -1.41 28.30
N GLN A 1040 56.64 -1.26 29.47
CA GLN A 1040 56.06 -1.75 30.72
C GLN A 1040 56.37 -0.80 31.87
N CYS A 1041 55.38 -0.61 32.74
CA CYS A 1041 55.51 0.10 34.00
C CYS A 1041 54.56 -0.54 35.00
N ASP A 1042 55.12 -1.10 36.07
CA ASP A 1042 54.39 -1.79 37.13
C ASP A 1042 54.81 -1.17 38.46
N HIS A 1043 53.84 -0.66 39.23
CA HIS A 1043 54.10 -0.18 40.57
C HIS A 1043 52.86 -0.25 41.47
N VAL A 1044 53.11 -0.30 42.77
CA VAL A 1044 52.06 -0.09 43.77
C VAL A 1044 51.49 1.32 43.57
N PRO A 1045 50.17 1.54 43.70
CA PRO A 1045 49.58 2.82 43.34
C PRO A 1045 50.25 4.03 44.00
N MET A 1046 50.36 5.12 43.23
CA MET A 1046 51.05 6.36 43.58
C MET A 1046 52.55 6.14 43.88
N ASP A 1047 53.24 5.33 43.07
CA ASP A 1047 54.64 4.92 43.28
C ASP A 1047 54.91 4.43 44.71
N GLY A 1048 54.01 3.60 45.25
CA GLY A 1048 54.10 3.04 46.60
C GLY A 1048 53.63 3.96 47.74
N ARG A 1049 53.13 5.17 47.44
CA ARG A 1049 52.60 6.10 48.47
C ARG A 1049 51.16 5.79 48.88
N SER A 1050 50.45 4.96 48.12
CA SER A 1050 49.08 4.55 48.44
C SER A 1050 48.86 3.05 48.16
N PRO A 1051 49.43 2.15 48.98
CA PRO A 1051 49.18 0.72 48.88
C PRO A 1051 47.68 0.41 48.99
N THR A 1052 47.16 -0.56 48.23
CA THR A 1052 45.72 -0.78 48.14
C THR A 1052 45.09 -1.26 49.45
N SER A 1053 45.85 -1.90 50.35
CA SER A 1053 45.40 -2.24 51.71
C SER A 1053 45.06 -1.00 52.56
N SER A 1054 45.58 0.18 52.18
CA SER A 1054 45.25 1.45 52.84
C SER A 1054 43.95 2.09 52.33
N TRP A 1055 43.32 1.53 51.30
CA TRP A 1055 42.14 2.13 50.67
C TRP A 1055 40.86 1.81 51.45
N ALA A 1056 40.10 2.85 51.81
CA ALA A 1056 38.77 2.68 52.39
C ALA A 1056 37.73 2.36 51.30
N ALA A 1057 36.67 1.62 51.65
CA ALA A 1057 35.56 1.37 50.74
C ALA A 1057 34.98 2.68 50.19
N GLY A 1058 34.88 2.78 48.86
CA GLY A 1058 34.43 3.97 48.13
C GLY A 1058 35.52 5.01 47.82
N GLN A 1059 36.74 4.86 48.35
CA GLN A 1059 37.85 5.77 48.10
C GLN A 1059 38.29 5.73 46.64
N ILE A 1060 38.52 6.92 46.07
CA ILE A 1060 38.99 7.10 44.69
C ILE A 1060 40.48 7.47 44.72
N VAL A 1061 41.30 6.78 43.93
CA VAL A 1061 42.75 7.02 43.83
C VAL A 1061 43.11 7.22 42.37
N SER A 1062 43.82 8.32 42.07
CA SER A 1062 44.31 8.63 40.72
C SER A 1062 45.80 8.36 40.66
N ASP A 1063 46.21 7.49 39.76
CA ASP A 1063 47.56 6.97 39.65
C ASP A 1063 48.19 7.32 38.31
N LYS A 1064 49.52 7.52 38.27
CA LYS A 1064 50.22 8.05 37.09
C LYS A 1064 51.34 7.11 36.67
N PHE A 1065 51.37 6.81 35.37
CA PHE A 1065 52.33 5.91 34.74
C PHE A 1065 53.10 6.68 33.66
N ASP A 1066 54.43 6.62 33.76
CA ASP A 1066 55.34 7.07 32.71
C ASP A 1066 55.85 5.82 31.96
N LEU A 1067 55.10 5.39 30.96
CA LEU A 1067 55.34 4.16 30.22
C LEU A 1067 56.32 4.42 29.07
N ARG A 1068 57.59 4.07 29.26
CA ARG A 1068 58.63 4.23 28.23
C ARG A 1068 58.51 3.14 27.16
N ILE A 1069 58.37 3.57 25.92
CA ILE A 1069 58.34 2.69 24.74
C ILE A 1069 59.78 2.27 24.42
N SER A 1070 59.99 0.99 24.14
CA SER A 1070 61.27 0.45 23.74
C SER A 1070 61.81 1.20 22.50
N PRO A 1071 63.09 1.63 22.50
CA PRO A 1071 63.73 2.21 21.31
C PRO A 1071 63.73 1.28 20.09
N ASP A 1072 63.63 -0.03 20.32
CA ASP A 1072 63.61 -1.06 19.28
C ASP A 1072 62.20 -1.38 18.78
N ALA A 1073 61.16 -0.70 19.28
CA ALA A 1073 59.78 -0.92 18.88
C ALA A 1073 59.60 -0.75 17.36
N PRO A 1074 59.10 -1.78 16.64
CA PRO A 1074 58.74 -1.69 15.24
C PRO A 1074 57.62 -0.69 14.95
N ASP A 1075 57.53 -0.24 13.71
CA ASP A 1075 56.45 0.65 13.28
C ASP A 1075 55.14 -0.12 13.18
N ASP A 1076 54.28 0.01 14.19
CA ASP A 1076 53.03 -0.73 14.29
C ASP A 1076 52.04 -0.08 15.28
N SER A 1077 50.85 -0.65 15.36
CA SER A 1077 49.87 -0.37 16.39
C SER A 1077 50.06 -1.30 17.59
N TYR A 1078 50.13 -0.72 18.78
CA TYR A 1078 50.33 -1.44 20.04
C TYR A 1078 49.10 -1.33 20.94
N GLU A 1079 48.74 -2.39 21.63
CA GLU A 1079 47.65 -2.40 22.61
C GLU A 1079 48.16 -1.91 23.97
N LEU A 1080 47.53 -0.86 24.51
CA LEU A 1080 47.76 -0.41 25.89
C LEU A 1080 46.87 -1.22 26.82
N VAL A 1081 47.51 -2.03 27.66
CA VAL A 1081 46.87 -3.00 28.54
C VAL A 1081 47.14 -2.62 30.00
N VAL A 1082 46.12 -2.73 30.85
CA VAL A 1082 46.21 -2.45 32.28
C VAL A 1082 45.57 -3.57 33.10
N GLY A 1083 46.11 -3.84 34.29
CA GLY A 1083 45.42 -4.66 35.28
C GLY A 1083 46.11 -4.61 36.64
N LEU A 1084 45.73 -5.54 37.53
CA LEU A 1084 46.30 -5.65 38.86
C LEU A 1084 46.78 -7.07 39.16
N TYR A 1085 47.85 -7.19 39.93
CA TYR A 1085 48.24 -8.45 40.56
C TYR A 1085 48.58 -8.23 42.03
N GLU A 1086 48.34 -9.25 42.85
CA GLU A 1086 48.66 -9.22 44.28
C GLU A 1086 50.18 -9.20 44.47
N SER A 1087 50.72 -8.21 45.18
CA SER A 1087 52.16 -7.95 45.20
C SER A 1087 52.99 -9.08 45.85
N ALA A 1088 52.40 -9.83 46.78
CA ALA A 1088 53.06 -10.93 47.48
C ALA A 1088 53.07 -12.25 46.68
N THR A 1089 51.98 -12.54 45.97
CA THR A 1089 51.77 -13.83 45.29
C THR A 1089 51.91 -13.76 43.78
N VAL A 1090 51.93 -12.55 43.21
CA VAL A 1090 51.90 -12.25 41.76
C VAL A 1090 50.64 -12.80 41.07
N THR A 1091 49.59 -13.11 41.86
CA THR A 1091 48.32 -13.61 41.32
C THR A 1091 47.54 -12.45 40.70
N ARG A 1092 47.16 -12.58 39.43
CA ARG A 1092 46.42 -11.53 38.69
C ARG A 1092 44.96 -11.49 39.11
N LEU A 1093 44.38 -10.30 39.23
CA LEU A 1093 42.95 -10.12 39.46
C LEU A 1093 42.17 -10.23 38.15
N SER A 1094 41.15 -11.09 38.14
CA SER A 1094 40.30 -11.29 36.97
C SER A 1094 39.10 -10.34 36.93
N LEU A 1095 38.71 -10.00 35.70
CA LEU A 1095 37.46 -9.36 35.32
C LEU A 1095 36.32 -10.41 35.22
N PRO A 1096 35.03 -10.00 35.22
CA PRO A 1096 33.89 -10.92 35.11
C PRO A 1096 33.85 -11.75 33.82
N ASN A 1097 34.56 -11.32 32.78
CA ASN A 1097 34.68 -12.03 31.51
C ASN A 1097 35.80 -13.09 31.49
N GLY A 1098 36.51 -13.29 32.61
CA GLY A 1098 37.59 -14.26 32.76
C GLY A 1098 38.97 -13.79 32.29
N LEU A 1099 39.09 -12.57 31.75
CA LEU A 1099 40.38 -11.94 31.47
C LEU A 1099 40.98 -11.34 32.75
N ASP A 1100 42.29 -11.16 32.81
CA ASP A 1100 43.02 -10.60 33.95
C ASP A 1100 43.65 -9.22 33.66
N PHE A 1101 43.24 -8.62 32.53
CA PHE A 1101 43.63 -7.30 32.10
C PHE A 1101 42.53 -6.64 31.24
N VAL A 1102 42.62 -5.33 31.08
CA VAL A 1102 41.78 -4.53 30.18
C VAL A 1102 42.64 -3.86 29.11
N VAL A 1103 42.17 -3.87 27.86
CA VAL A 1103 42.75 -3.07 26.77
C VAL A 1103 42.10 -1.69 26.79
N LEU A 1104 42.88 -0.65 27.09
CA LEU A 1104 42.40 0.74 27.15
C LEU A 1104 42.33 1.40 25.78
N GLY A 1105 43.17 0.97 24.85
CA GLY A 1105 43.20 1.52 23.48
C GLY A 1105 44.43 1.05 22.71
N LYS A 1106 44.57 1.56 21.49
CA LYS A 1106 45.75 1.31 20.64
C LYS A 1106 46.59 2.57 20.52
N ILE A 1107 47.90 2.42 20.62
CA ILE A 1107 48.91 3.47 20.45
C ILE A 1107 49.67 3.18 19.16
N GLU A 1108 49.68 4.13 18.22
CA GLU A 1108 50.55 4.01 17.05
C GLU A 1108 51.97 4.40 17.42
N VAL A 1109 52.93 3.53 17.10
CA VAL A 1109 54.37 3.82 17.24
C VAL A 1109 55.00 3.78 15.85
N LYS A 1110 55.64 4.87 15.42
CA LYS A 1110 56.30 4.98 14.10
C LYS A 1110 57.63 5.72 14.19
N ARG A 1111 58.65 5.23 13.48
CA ARG A 1111 59.88 5.94 13.14
C ARG A 1111 59.59 6.86 11.95
N GLU A 1112 60.11 8.09 11.97
CA GLU A 1112 59.93 9.08 10.89
C GLU A 1112 60.42 8.59 9.53
#